data_AF-A0A0D3JVD2-F1
#
_entry.id   AF-A0A0D3JVD2-F1
#
_cell.length_a   1.000
_cell.length_b   1.000
_cell.length_c   1.000
_cell.angle_alpha   90.00
_cell.angle_beta   90.00
_cell.angle_gamma   90.00
#
_symmetry.space_group_name_H-M   'P 1'
#
loop_
_entity.id
_entity.type
_entity.pdbx_description
1 polymer ?
#
loop_
_entity_poly.entity_id
_entity_poly.type
_entity_poly.pdbx_seq_one_letter_code
_entity_poly.pdbx_strand_id
1 'polypeptide(L)'
;MPAHASASVGNVLFATLVAASLTHGIGSVGHFKSWWTLSAFGQNWDAEGFCIAHKGTVFDSHLLSLYGQIVLAAVLYVAASKSSATGRTELAVVSGHAESVLSHGFGHGFIYLIADERGGLSREQPLVTAVTPLLIAAALLLISVFFFWNLLQRTSFPPLLRAAQAIVAAFVIPTMLPTIMVFGITGAVIFGNLHLDLLCHGRASDGAQTAQTSRNLSTFHPVSNMLPMAEYQRKLLQQKQAEEPLWSETVQALDREKAAHAQTPEGEQAAAYEQQVLDVLAQTHPEHHAAMRRRLTPEQEQEHAELLALRRRTPEQERANAKAAAEITRTAARMAQASDADREPAKISVAGPYSGNVHWDVFDGQLIEQALQHTLLIDLEYPVLLGRHGGVLPCGLQHVPPAALITPANLWRVKLWNKRRTKQSVGVVVWSYPWLDWFHPDRNGAQLGRLLPFLESVLAEAKRDSPYCTVAVVIDYQCLFQKPFASEAEKRLFTRSLMNVNLWYYHPRTYVVLVTPGPPEGAEYGNTRLHKQRGWCYFELAASMVVKRGHCLLDFGGYQGAASFCGDGEDGYEPLPNTCLGEMVAGRRPPMSPAVMGERMRAGVEDGTLAFTAKADMETVIQQYEAGLVAAINRIAAKESSRSLSFQRLGWGDAEAAELRETLRWAAAHCDFPRGEVKVKTSRGNQISDGMKAELRNDAQLEGKFFLRRHSICKDAIL
;
A
#
# COMPACT_ATOMS: atom_id res chain seq x y z
N MET A 1 -20.54 -34.01 -41.88
CA MET A 1 -21.63 -34.30 -40.92
C MET A 1 -22.26 -32.98 -40.50
N PRO A 2 -23.59 -32.87 -40.36
CA PRO A 2 -24.23 -31.60 -40.03
C PRO A 2 -23.82 -31.16 -38.61
N ALA A 3 -23.43 -29.89 -38.46
CA ALA A 3 -22.91 -29.31 -37.22
C ALA A 3 -23.81 -29.55 -35.99
N HIS A 4 -25.12 -29.70 -36.20
CA HIS A 4 -26.09 -30.01 -35.15
C HIS A 4 -25.94 -31.42 -34.54
N ALA A 5 -25.48 -32.43 -35.29
CA ALA A 5 -25.28 -33.78 -34.74
C ALA A 5 -24.06 -33.83 -33.81
N SER A 6 -23.03 -33.03 -34.08
CA SER A 6 -21.81 -32.89 -33.27
C SER A 6 -22.10 -32.25 -31.91
N ALA A 7 -22.93 -31.21 -31.87
CA ALA A 7 -23.30 -30.52 -30.64
C ALA A 7 -24.16 -31.40 -29.71
N SER A 8 -25.13 -32.13 -30.27
CA SER A 8 -25.99 -33.03 -29.49
C SER A 8 -25.23 -34.22 -28.89
N VAL A 9 -24.31 -34.81 -29.65
CA VAL A 9 -23.45 -35.90 -29.15
C VAL A 9 -22.51 -35.39 -28.05
N GLY A 10 -21.94 -34.20 -28.22
CA GLY A 10 -21.13 -33.54 -27.19
C GLY A 10 -21.92 -33.30 -25.90
N ASN A 11 -23.14 -32.76 -25.99
CA ASN A 11 -24.00 -32.49 -24.84
C ASN A 11 -24.45 -33.76 -24.10
N VAL A 12 -24.72 -34.85 -24.82
CA VAL A 12 -25.10 -36.14 -24.21
C VAL A 12 -23.91 -36.80 -23.52
N LEU A 13 -22.74 -36.86 -24.16
CA LEU A 13 -21.49 -37.33 -23.54
C LEU A 13 -21.18 -36.53 -22.28
N PHE A 14 -21.37 -35.22 -22.37
CA PHE A 14 -21.13 -34.30 -21.29
C PHE A 14 -22.10 -34.52 -20.10
N ALA A 15 -23.42 -34.60 -20.36
CA ALA A 15 -24.42 -34.87 -19.33
C ALA A 15 -24.18 -36.23 -18.65
N THR A 16 -23.72 -37.21 -19.42
CA THR A 16 -23.34 -38.53 -18.93
C THR A 16 -22.13 -38.45 -17.99
N LEU A 17 -21.12 -37.64 -18.32
CA LEU A 17 -19.93 -37.46 -17.48
C LEU A 17 -20.27 -36.75 -16.16
N VAL A 18 -21.10 -35.71 -16.19
CA VAL A 18 -21.58 -35.04 -14.96
C VAL A 18 -22.39 -35.99 -14.09
N ALA A 19 -23.34 -36.71 -14.69
CA ALA A 19 -24.14 -37.68 -13.97
C ALA A 19 -23.26 -38.78 -13.36
N ALA A 20 -22.23 -39.24 -14.09
CA ALA A 20 -21.25 -40.20 -13.60
C ALA A 20 -20.44 -39.62 -12.42
N SER A 21 -19.93 -38.39 -12.50
CA SER A 21 -19.16 -37.75 -11.41
C SER A 21 -20.01 -37.50 -10.16
N LEU A 22 -21.27 -37.10 -10.30
CA LEU A 22 -22.20 -36.89 -9.18
C LEU A 22 -22.61 -38.21 -8.54
N THR A 23 -23.01 -39.20 -9.36
CA THR A 23 -23.33 -40.55 -8.89
C THR A 23 -22.13 -41.17 -8.18
N HIS A 24 -20.93 -40.94 -8.71
CA HIS A 24 -19.68 -41.35 -8.09
C HIS A 24 -19.48 -40.69 -6.73
N GLY A 25 -19.52 -39.35 -6.64
CA GLY A 25 -19.30 -38.64 -5.38
C GLY A 25 -20.31 -39.02 -4.29
N ILE A 26 -21.60 -39.10 -4.65
CA ILE A 26 -22.67 -39.52 -3.74
C ILE A 26 -22.48 -40.98 -3.32
N GLY A 27 -22.20 -41.86 -4.28
CA GLY A 27 -21.94 -43.28 -4.06
C GLY A 27 -20.79 -43.50 -3.08
N SER A 28 -19.66 -42.82 -3.27
CA SER A 28 -18.50 -42.89 -2.38
C SER A 28 -18.82 -42.40 -0.97
N VAL A 29 -19.53 -41.28 -0.84
CA VAL A 29 -19.93 -40.74 0.48
C VAL A 29 -20.84 -41.73 1.20
N GLY A 30 -21.87 -42.25 0.53
CA GLY A 30 -22.77 -43.23 1.12
C GLY A 30 -22.08 -44.55 1.48
N HIS A 31 -21.09 -44.98 0.70
CA HIS A 31 -20.27 -46.15 1.04
C HIS A 31 -19.47 -45.96 2.33
N PHE A 32 -18.72 -44.85 2.44
CA PHE A 32 -17.90 -44.58 3.63
C PHE A 32 -18.68 -44.13 4.86
N LYS A 33 -19.92 -43.67 4.68
CA LYS A 33 -20.88 -43.44 5.78
C LYS A 33 -21.70 -44.69 6.13
N SER A 34 -21.43 -45.82 5.48
CA SER A 34 -22.15 -47.08 5.65
C SER A 34 -23.66 -46.98 5.37
N TRP A 35 -24.07 -46.02 4.54
CA TRP A 35 -25.44 -45.88 4.05
C TRP A 35 -25.78 -46.96 3.02
N TRP A 36 -24.78 -47.42 2.26
CA TRP A 36 -24.83 -48.57 1.35
C TRP A 36 -23.42 -49.15 1.18
N THR A 37 -23.29 -50.28 0.48
CA THR A 37 -21.97 -50.89 0.17
C THR A 37 -21.77 -51.02 -1.34
N LEU A 38 -20.69 -50.44 -1.85
CA LEU A 38 -20.27 -50.50 -3.25
C LEU A 38 -19.31 -51.69 -3.48
N SER A 39 -19.75 -52.90 -3.14
CA SER A 39 -18.92 -54.13 -3.24
C SER A 39 -18.44 -54.46 -4.66
N ALA A 40 -19.06 -53.87 -5.68
CA ALA A 40 -18.66 -54.01 -7.08
C ALA A 40 -17.27 -53.44 -7.41
N PHE A 41 -16.71 -52.56 -6.57
CA PHE A 41 -15.38 -51.95 -6.78
C PHE A 41 -14.22 -52.74 -6.13
N GLY A 42 -14.47 -53.96 -5.66
CA GLY A 42 -13.46 -54.88 -5.13
C GLY A 42 -13.26 -54.78 -3.61
N GLN A 43 -12.73 -55.84 -2.99
CA GLN A 43 -12.62 -55.99 -1.53
C GLN A 43 -11.67 -54.98 -0.87
N ASN A 44 -10.74 -54.44 -1.64
CA ASN A 44 -9.68 -53.58 -1.13
C ASN A 44 -9.99 -52.07 -1.31
N TRP A 45 -11.15 -51.74 -1.89
CA TRP A 45 -11.68 -50.37 -1.97
C TRP A 45 -11.74 -49.67 -0.60
N ASP A 46 -11.99 -50.49 0.41
CA ASP A 46 -12.13 -50.12 1.81
C ASP A 46 -10.82 -49.69 2.47
N ALA A 47 -9.67 -50.17 1.97
CA ALA A 47 -8.36 -49.93 2.56
C ALA A 47 -7.60 -48.77 1.92
N GLU A 48 -7.79 -48.53 0.62
CA GLU A 48 -6.98 -47.58 -0.15
C GLU A 48 -7.76 -46.36 -0.65
N GLY A 49 -9.08 -46.37 -0.51
CA GLY A 49 -9.93 -45.30 -1.00
C GLY A 49 -10.01 -45.29 -2.52
N PHE A 50 -10.43 -44.16 -3.08
CA PHE A 50 -10.69 -44.07 -4.51
C PHE A 50 -9.40 -43.86 -5.32
N CYS A 51 -8.73 -44.96 -5.69
CA CYS A 51 -7.64 -45.01 -6.68
C CYS A 51 -7.85 -46.17 -7.66
N ILE A 52 -7.25 -46.07 -8.85
CA ILE A 52 -7.55 -46.93 -10.03
C ILE A 52 -7.02 -48.38 -9.88
N ALA A 53 -6.17 -48.69 -8.88
CA ALA A 53 -5.59 -50.02 -8.66
C ALA A 53 -5.30 -50.29 -7.17
N HIS A 54 -4.49 -51.32 -6.84
CA HIS A 54 -4.09 -51.69 -5.46
C HIS A 54 -2.58 -51.68 -5.26
N LYS A 55 -2.11 -51.39 -4.03
CA LYS A 55 -0.72 -51.56 -3.64
C LYS A 55 -0.32 -53.04 -3.72
N GLY A 56 0.74 -53.35 -4.47
CA GLY A 56 1.17 -54.73 -4.76
C GLY A 56 0.61 -55.33 -6.05
N THR A 57 -0.17 -54.58 -6.83
CA THR A 57 -0.42 -54.90 -8.24
C THR A 57 0.71 -54.36 -9.13
N VAL A 58 0.77 -54.74 -10.41
CA VAL A 58 1.84 -54.31 -11.34
C VAL A 58 1.96 -52.78 -11.44
N PHE A 59 0.90 -52.04 -11.11
CA PHE A 59 0.89 -50.58 -11.03
C PHE A 59 0.32 -50.13 -9.68
N ASP A 60 1.16 -49.53 -8.83
CA ASP A 60 0.72 -48.95 -7.56
C ASP A 60 -0.37 -47.88 -7.80
N SER A 61 -1.43 -47.91 -7.00
CA SER A 61 -2.70 -47.23 -7.24
C SER A 61 -2.60 -45.70 -7.24
N HIS A 62 -1.84 -45.16 -6.31
CA HIS A 62 -1.58 -43.73 -6.20
C HIS A 62 -0.56 -43.28 -7.25
N LEU A 63 0.43 -44.12 -7.55
CA LEU A 63 1.43 -43.83 -8.56
C LEU A 63 0.82 -43.82 -9.98
N LEU A 64 -0.07 -44.77 -10.28
CA LEU A 64 -0.83 -44.81 -11.52
C LEU A 64 -1.77 -43.60 -11.64
N SER A 65 -2.40 -43.19 -10.54
CA SER A 65 -3.25 -42.01 -10.49
C SER A 65 -2.45 -40.72 -10.71
N LEU A 66 -1.23 -40.63 -10.17
CA LEU A 66 -0.28 -39.54 -10.46
C LEU A 66 0.03 -39.50 -11.97
N TYR A 67 0.46 -40.62 -12.56
CA TYR A 67 0.80 -40.67 -13.98
C TYR A 67 -0.39 -40.35 -14.88
N GLY A 68 -1.57 -40.92 -14.59
CA GLY A 68 -2.79 -40.64 -15.35
C GLY A 68 -3.15 -39.16 -15.32
N GLN A 69 -2.98 -38.49 -14.18
CA GLN A 69 -3.28 -37.06 -14.03
C GLN A 69 -2.21 -36.16 -14.65
N ILE A 70 -0.93 -36.55 -14.63
CA ILE A 70 0.12 -35.85 -15.40
C ILE A 70 -0.21 -35.89 -16.89
N VAL A 71 -0.54 -37.08 -17.42
CA VAL A 71 -0.89 -37.26 -18.83
C VAL A 71 -2.15 -36.46 -19.17
N LEU A 72 -3.19 -36.53 -18.34
CA LEU A 72 -4.41 -35.77 -18.56
C LEU A 72 -4.13 -34.26 -18.55
N ALA A 73 -3.39 -33.75 -17.57
CA ALA A 73 -3.01 -32.33 -17.52
C ALA A 73 -2.23 -31.88 -18.76
N ALA A 74 -1.30 -32.71 -19.26
CA ALA A 74 -0.57 -32.44 -20.49
C ALA A 74 -1.51 -32.38 -21.71
N VAL A 75 -2.47 -33.31 -21.81
CA VAL A 75 -3.50 -33.30 -22.86
C VAL A 75 -4.35 -32.03 -22.79
N LEU A 76 -4.80 -31.64 -21.59
CA LEU A 76 -5.58 -30.41 -21.38
C LEU A 76 -4.78 -29.15 -21.76
N TYR A 77 -3.48 -29.12 -21.44
CA TYR A 77 -2.58 -28.02 -21.79
C TYR A 77 -2.35 -27.91 -23.30
N VAL A 78 -2.14 -29.04 -23.99
CA VAL A 78 -1.99 -29.08 -25.45
C VAL A 78 -3.30 -28.73 -26.15
N ALA A 79 -4.44 -29.16 -25.62
CA ALA A 79 -5.75 -28.80 -26.14
C ALA A 79 -5.99 -27.28 -26.01
N ALA A 80 -5.65 -26.70 -24.86
CA ALA A 80 -5.73 -25.27 -24.60
C ALA A 80 -4.81 -24.43 -25.50
N SER A 81 -3.55 -24.85 -25.70
CA SER A 81 -2.59 -24.10 -26.54
C SER A 81 -2.99 -24.06 -28.02
N LYS A 82 -3.81 -25.02 -28.45
CA LYS A 82 -4.38 -25.07 -29.80
C LYS A 82 -5.72 -24.33 -29.94
N SER A 83 -6.27 -23.75 -28.87
CA SER A 83 -7.57 -23.07 -28.89
C SER A 83 -7.61 -21.88 -29.86
N SER A 84 -6.55 -21.05 -29.88
CA SER A 84 -6.42 -19.90 -30.79
C SER A 84 -6.26 -20.32 -32.25
N ALA A 85 -5.45 -21.36 -32.50
CA ALA A 85 -5.19 -21.87 -33.84
C ALA A 85 -6.39 -22.62 -34.46
N THR A 86 -7.25 -23.21 -33.63
CA THR A 86 -8.43 -23.97 -34.08
C THR A 86 -9.74 -23.18 -34.00
N GLY A 87 -9.72 -21.97 -33.44
CA GLY A 87 -10.92 -21.16 -33.20
C GLY A 87 -11.89 -21.74 -32.15
N ARG A 88 -11.49 -22.82 -31.46
CA ARG A 88 -12.31 -23.54 -30.48
C ARG A 88 -12.14 -22.93 -29.09
N THR A 89 -12.95 -21.93 -28.78
CA THR A 89 -12.91 -21.19 -27.51
C THR A 89 -13.22 -22.05 -26.29
N GLU A 90 -13.96 -23.15 -26.46
CA GLU A 90 -14.22 -24.13 -25.41
C GLU A 90 -12.94 -24.82 -24.91
N LEU A 91 -11.91 -24.92 -25.75
CA LEU A 91 -10.62 -25.47 -25.35
C LEU A 91 -9.83 -24.50 -24.46
N ALA A 92 -10.13 -23.19 -24.51
CA ALA A 92 -9.49 -22.21 -23.63
C ALA A 92 -9.98 -22.35 -22.18
N VAL A 93 -11.23 -22.74 -21.98
CA VAL A 93 -11.82 -23.01 -20.64
C VAL A 93 -11.07 -24.14 -19.93
N VAL A 94 -10.62 -25.13 -20.70
CA VAL A 94 -9.91 -26.31 -20.21
C VAL A 94 -8.50 -25.98 -19.65
N SER A 95 -7.89 -24.88 -20.11
CA SER A 95 -6.56 -24.44 -19.65
C SER A 95 -6.50 -24.20 -18.14
N GLY A 96 -7.59 -23.69 -17.56
CA GLY A 96 -7.70 -23.40 -16.13
C GLY A 96 -7.61 -24.64 -15.25
N HIS A 97 -8.02 -25.79 -15.79
CA HIS A 97 -8.17 -27.05 -15.06
C HIS A 97 -6.93 -27.96 -15.16
N ALA A 98 -6.05 -27.75 -16.14
CA ALA A 98 -4.81 -28.53 -16.30
C ALA A 98 -3.90 -28.45 -15.06
N GLU A 99 -3.73 -27.25 -14.50
CA GLU A 99 -2.96 -27.03 -13.27
C GLU A 99 -3.58 -27.73 -12.05
N SER A 100 -4.92 -27.78 -11.99
CA SER A 100 -5.67 -28.44 -10.90
C SER A 100 -5.59 -29.95 -10.98
N VAL A 101 -5.69 -30.52 -12.18
CA VAL A 101 -5.52 -31.96 -12.43
C VAL A 101 -4.09 -32.38 -12.10
N LEU A 102 -3.08 -31.62 -12.56
CA LEU A 102 -1.68 -31.90 -12.27
C LEU A 102 -1.39 -31.86 -10.76
N SER A 103 -1.94 -30.84 -10.11
CA SER A 103 -1.87 -30.64 -8.66
C SER A 103 -2.44 -31.82 -7.88
N HIS A 104 -3.65 -32.26 -8.21
CA HIS A 104 -4.26 -33.43 -7.59
C HIS A 104 -3.41 -34.71 -7.81
N GLY A 105 -2.76 -34.83 -8.98
CA GLY A 105 -1.83 -35.90 -9.29
C GLY A 105 -0.67 -35.93 -8.31
N PHE A 106 -0.03 -34.78 -8.07
CA PHE A 106 1.05 -34.66 -7.06
C PHE A 106 0.59 -35.01 -5.64
N GLY A 107 -0.67 -34.74 -5.30
CA GLY A 107 -1.25 -35.19 -4.04
C GLY A 107 -1.28 -36.72 -3.89
N HIS A 108 -1.58 -37.46 -4.98
CA HIS A 108 -1.43 -38.92 -4.96
C HIS A 108 0.04 -39.35 -4.82
N GLY A 109 0.97 -38.68 -5.51
CA GLY A 109 2.40 -38.96 -5.36
C GLY A 109 2.91 -38.74 -3.93
N PHE A 110 2.44 -37.69 -3.27
CA PHE A 110 2.76 -37.45 -1.87
C PHE A 110 2.22 -38.55 -0.95
N ILE A 111 0.95 -38.97 -1.12
CA ILE A 111 0.40 -40.11 -0.36
C ILE A 111 1.19 -41.37 -0.59
N TYR A 112 1.55 -41.69 -1.83
CA TYR A 112 2.36 -42.86 -2.14
C TYR A 112 3.65 -42.89 -1.31
N LEU A 113 4.31 -41.73 -1.17
CA LEU A 113 5.54 -41.59 -0.38
C LEU A 113 5.30 -41.75 1.13
N ILE A 114 4.18 -41.25 1.66
CA ILE A 114 3.93 -41.24 3.12
C ILE A 114 3.08 -42.41 3.63
N ALA A 115 2.40 -43.14 2.75
CA ALA A 115 1.50 -44.23 3.12
C ALA A 115 2.24 -45.43 3.71
N ASP A 116 3.48 -45.69 3.28
CA ASP A 116 4.32 -46.73 3.86
C ASP A 116 4.75 -46.42 5.29
N GLU A 117 5.06 -45.15 5.58
CA GLU A 117 5.45 -44.72 6.92
C GLU A 117 4.27 -44.75 7.91
N ARG A 118 3.03 -44.73 7.41
CA ARG A 118 1.80 -44.67 8.22
C ARG A 118 0.98 -45.96 8.23
N GLY A 119 1.40 -47.01 7.51
CA GLY A 119 0.67 -48.28 7.43
C GLY A 119 -0.66 -48.20 6.67
N GLY A 120 -0.82 -47.24 5.75
CA GLY A 120 -2.03 -47.03 4.94
C GLY A 120 -2.80 -45.74 5.27
N LEU A 121 -3.95 -45.55 4.61
CA LEU A 121 -4.82 -44.39 4.81
C LEU A 121 -5.87 -44.66 5.89
N SER A 122 -6.06 -43.71 6.81
CA SER A 122 -7.05 -43.86 7.88
C SER A 122 -8.48 -43.63 7.38
N ARG A 123 -9.40 -44.51 7.82
CA ARG A 123 -10.86 -44.39 7.61
C ARG A 123 -11.54 -43.52 8.67
N GLU A 124 -10.88 -43.31 9.80
CA GLU A 124 -11.45 -42.62 10.95
C GLU A 124 -10.83 -41.25 11.16
N GLN A 125 -9.57 -41.08 10.74
CA GLN A 125 -8.82 -39.87 11.01
C GLN A 125 -8.68 -38.97 9.78
N PRO A 126 -8.86 -37.65 9.96
CA PRO A 126 -8.59 -36.68 8.92
C PRO A 126 -7.10 -36.63 8.57
N LEU A 127 -6.81 -36.03 7.41
CA LEU A 127 -5.44 -35.89 6.90
C LEU A 127 -4.56 -35.09 7.87
N VAL A 128 -5.16 -34.11 8.56
CA VAL A 128 -4.54 -33.32 9.62
C VAL A 128 -5.24 -33.61 10.95
N THR A 129 -4.51 -34.23 11.87
CA THR A 129 -4.97 -34.55 13.24
C THR A 129 -4.18 -33.77 14.29
N ALA A 130 -4.66 -33.75 15.53
CA ALA A 130 -3.93 -33.15 16.66
C ALA A 130 -2.56 -33.80 16.94
N VAL A 131 -2.35 -35.03 16.47
CA VAL A 131 -1.06 -35.76 16.59
C VAL A 131 -0.19 -35.61 15.34
N THR A 132 -0.66 -34.92 14.30
CA THR A 132 0.16 -34.63 13.12
C THR A 132 1.21 -33.59 13.51
N PRO A 133 2.53 -33.86 13.29
CA PRO A 133 3.57 -32.90 13.62
C PRO A 133 3.29 -31.54 12.99
N LEU A 134 3.45 -30.46 13.75
CA LEU A 134 3.02 -29.11 13.36
C LEU A 134 3.56 -28.69 11.98
N LEU A 135 4.81 -29.05 11.67
CA LEU A 135 5.43 -28.77 10.36
C LEU A 135 4.77 -29.54 9.21
N ILE A 136 4.36 -30.79 9.46
CA ILE A 136 3.65 -31.62 8.48
C ILE A 136 2.21 -31.13 8.33
N ALA A 137 1.55 -30.76 9.43
CA ALA A 137 0.21 -30.17 9.40
C ALA A 137 0.20 -28.85 8.63
N ALA A 138 1.19 -27.98 8.88
CA ALA A 138 1.36 -26.72 8.17
C ALA A 138 1.66 -26.96 6.68
N ALA A 139 2.54 -27.90 6.34
CA ALA A 139 2.82 -28.26 4.95
C ALA A 139 1.57 -28.81 4.24
N LEU A 140 0.82 -29.72 4.88
CA LEU A 140 -0.42 -30.28 4.35
C LEU A 140 -1.50 -29.21 4.16
N LEU A 141 -1.64 -28.27 5.10
CA LEU A 141 -2.59 -27.15 4.99
C LEU A 141 -2.15 -26.14 3.92
N LEU A 142 -0.85 -25.81 3.81
CA LEU A 142 -0.33 -24.94 2.76
C LEU A 142 -0.50 -25.56 1.38
N ILE A 143 -0.21 -26.86 1.26
CA ILE A 143 -0.42 -27.64 0.05
C ILE A 143 -1.93 -27.69 -0.29
N SER A 144 -2.80 -27.93 0.69
CA SER A 144 -4.27 -27.91 0.48
C SER A 144 -4.77 -26.53 0.06
N VAL A 145 -4.34 -25.48 0.74
CA VAL A 145 -4.68 -24.09 0.39
C VAL A 145 -4.20 -23.78 -1.02
N PHE A 146 -2.96 -24.09 -1.37
CA PHE A 146 -2.42 -23.88 -2.72
C PHE A 146 -3.19 -24.68 -3.77
N PHE A 147 -3.54 -25.94 -3.48
CA PHE A 147 -4.31 -26.81 -4.37
C PHE A 147 -5.73 -26.29 -4.61
N PHE A 148 -6.47 -25.95 -3.56
CA PHE A 148 -7.85 -25.50 -3.67
C PHE A 148 -7.96 -24.05 -4.12
N TRP A 149 -6.98 -23.21 -3.80
CA TRP A 149 -6.92 -21.83 -4.26
C TRP A 149 -6.80 -21.74 -5.79
N ASN A 150 -5.90 -22.53 -6.38
CA ASN A 150 -5.74 -22.58 -7.84
C ASN A 150 -6.96 -23.19 -8.54
N LEU A 151 -7.61 -24.17 -7.92
CA LEU A 151 -8.85 -24.78 -8.43
C LEU A 151 -10.04 -23.79 -8.47
N LEU A 152 -10.08 -22.82 -7.57
CA LEU A 152 -11.30 -22.03 -7.30
C LEU A 152 -11.22 -20.58 -7.75
N GLN A 153 -10.02 -20.08 -8.09
CA GLN A 153 -9.86 -18.79 -8.78
C GLN A 153 -10.41 -18.81 -10.21
N ARG A 154 -10.57 -19.99 -10.82
CA ARG A 154 -10.83 -20.16 -12.25
C ARG A 154 -12.22 -20.70 -12.61
N THR A 155 -13.10 -20.93 -11.64
CA THR A 155 -14.48 -21.35 -11.89
C THR A 155 -15.38 -20.17 -12.24
N SER A 156 -16.41 -20.42 -13.05
CA SER A 156 -17.41 -19.43 -13.50
C SER A 156 -18.40 -19.03 -12.40
N PHE A 157 -18.19 -19.47 -11.16
CA PHE A 157 -19.09 -19.21 -10.04
C PHE A 157 -19.06 -17.75 -9.55
N PRO A 158 -20.15 -17.25 -8.95
CA PRO A 158 -20.15 -15.97 -8.25
C PRO A 158 -19.07 -15.88 -7.16
N PRO A 159 -18.45 -14.71 -6.91
CA PRO A 159 -17.34 -14.56 -5.96
C PRO A 159 -17.60 -15.13 -4.56
N LEU A 160 -18.83 -14.96 -4.05
CA LEU A 160 -19.23 -15.50 -2.74
C LEU A 160 -19.21 -17.03 -2.71
N LEU A 161 -19.72 -17.67 -3.76
CA LEU A 161 -19.78 -19.13 -3.84
C LEU A 161 -18.38 -19.73 -4.05
N ARG A 162 -17.51 -19.03 -4.80
CA ARG A 162 -16.08 -19.38 -4.92
C ARG A 162 -15.36 -19.31 -3.58
N ALA A 163 -15.58 -18.24 -2.81
CA ALA A 163 -15.00 -18.08 -1.48
C ALA A 163 -15.51 -19.16 -0.52
N ALA A 164 -16.82 -19.44 -0.53
CA ALA A 164 -17.41 -20.50 0.30
C ALA A 164 -16.87 -21.88 -0.06
N GLN A 165 -16.81 -22.23 -1.34
CA GLN A 165 -16.24 -23.49 -1.82
C GLN A 165 -14.74 -23.59 -1.48
N ALA A 166 -14.00 -22.48 -1.50
CA ALA A 166 -12.57 -22.44 -1.15
C ALA A 166 -12.32 -22.65 0.33
N ILE A 167 -13.15 -22.06 1.18
CA ILE A 167 -13.07 -22.26 2.62
C ILE A 167 -13.41 -23.72 2.96
N VAL A 168 -14.47 -24.28 2.36
CA VAL A 168 -14.85 -25.68 2.57
C VAL A 168 -13.75 -26.61 2.09
N ALA A 169 -13.21 -26.40 0.90
CA ALA A 169 -12.22 -27.30 0.33
C ALA A 169 -10.84 -27.20 1.03
N ALA A 170 -10.40 -25.99 1.37
CA ALA A 170 -9.10 -25.78 2.02
C ALA A 170 -9.06 -26.19 3.50
N PHE A 171 -10.20 -26.14 4.20
CA PHE A 171 -10.24 -26.41 5.63
C PHE A 171 -11.07 -27.64 5.99
N VAL A 172 -12.31 -27.74 5.52
CA VAL A 172 -13.21 -28.84 5.92
C VAL A 172 -12.70 -30.17 5.38
N ILE A 173 -12.28 -30.23 4.11
CA ILE A 173 -11.79 -31.48 3.52
C ILE A 173 -10.58 -32.05 4.28
N PRO A 174 -9.46 -31.32 4.46
CA PRO A 174 -8.27 -31.89 5.11
C PRO A 174 -8.39 -32.08 6.63
N THR A 175 -9.29 -31.36 7.31
CA THR A 175 -9.39 -31.39 8.79
C THR A 175 -10.59 -32.15 9.33
N MET A 176 -11.65 -32.34 8.54
CA MET A 176 -12.91 -32.93 9.02
C MET A 176 -13.29 -34.23 8.30
N LEU A 177 -12.72 -34.50 7.12
CA LEU A 177 -13.01 -35.71 6.37
C LEU A 177 -11.91 -36.76 6.56
N PRO A 178 -12.27 -38.04 6.72
CA PRO A 178 -11.30 -39.12 6.74
C PRO A 178 -10.34 -39.04 5.56
N THR A 179 -9.06 -39.33 5.81
CA THR A 179 -7.99 -39.25 4.81
C THR A 179 -8.35 -40.01 3.53
N ILE A 180 -9.01 -41.16 3.68
CA ILE A 180 -9.48 -42.01 2.57
C ILE A 180 -10.53 -41.34 1.66
N MET A 181 -11.28 -40.36 2.17
CA MET A 181 -12.34 -39.64 1.44
C MET A 181 -11.86 -38.34 0.78
N VAL A 182 -10.77 -37.76 1.29
CA VAL A 182 -10.25 -36.45 0.86
C VAL A 182 -10.04 -36.40 -0.65
N PHE A 183 -9.39 -37.40 -1.23
CA PHE A 183 -9.03 -37.41 -2.65
C PHE A 183 -10.20 -37.72 -3.56
N GLY A 184 -11.10 -38.64 -3.17
CA GLY A 184 -12.31 -38.91 -3.93
C GLY A 184 -13.22 -37.68 -4.03
N ILE A 185 -13.35 -36.94 -2.93
CA ILE A 185 -14.16 -35.70 -2.89
C ILE A 185 -13.45 -34.57 -3.64
N THR A 186 -12.12 -34.45 -3.48
CA THR A 186 -11.33 -33.46 -4.23
C THR A 186 -11.42 -33.69 -5.73
N GLY A 187 -11.24 -34.93 -6.20
CA GLY A 187 -11.42 -35.30 -7.59
C GLY A 187 -12.84 -35.00 -8.08
N ALA A 188 -13.88 -35.35 -7.33
CA ALA A 188 -15.26 -35.04 -7.70
C ALA A 188 -15.52 -33.52 -7.82
N VAL A 189 -14.91 -32.70 -6.96
CA VAL A 189 -14.99 -31.24 -7.05
C VAL A 189 -14.22 -30.71 -8.27
N ILE A 190 -13.02 -31.22 -8.55
CA ILE A 190 -12.22 -30.81 -9.72
C ILE A 190 -12.97 -31.12 -11.02
N PHE A 191 -13.43 -32.36 -11.18
CA PHE A 191 -14.16 -32.76 -12.38
C PHE A 191 -15.52 -32.09 -12.45
N GLY A 192 -16.22 -31.92 -11.32
CA GLY A 192 -17.48 -31.18 -11.26
C GLY A 192 -17.33 -29.73 -11.72
N ASN A 193 -16.27 -29.04 -11.29
CA ASN A 193 -15.97 -27.66 -11.71
C ASN A 193 -15.60 -27.59 -13.19
N LEU A 194 -14.71 -28.46 -13.67
CA LEU A 194 -14.34 -28.55 -15.10
C LEU A 194 -15.58 -28.77 -15.97
N HIS A 195 -16.46 -29.68 -15.55
CA HIS A 195 -17.68 -29.95 -16.26
C HIS A 195 -18.61 -28.74 -16.25
N LEU A 196 -18.84 -28.12 -15.10
CA LEU A 196 -19.74 -26.97 -15.00
C LEU A 196 -19.25 -25.77 -15.82
N ASP A 197 -17.95 -25.51 -15.85
CA ASP A 197 -17.38 -24.46 -16.69
C ASP A 197 -17.59 -24.75 -18.19
N LEU A 198 -17.45 -26.00 -18.62
CA LEU A 198 -17.77 -26.42 -19.99
C LEU A 198 -19.28 -26.27 -20.31
N LEU A 199 -20.19 -26.49 -19.34
CA LEU A 199 -21.63 -26.21 -19.50
C LEU A 199 -21.92 -24.72 -19.65
N CYS A 200 -21.33 -23.91 -18.77
CA CYS A 200 -21.51 -22.47 -18.80
C CYS A 200 -21.02 -21.91 -20.14
N HIS A 201 -19.90 -22.43 -20.65
CA HIS A 201 -19.40 -22.07 -21.98
C HIS A 201 -20.32 -22.53 -23.10
N GLY A 202 -20.77 -23.79 -23.09
CA GLY A 202 -21.68 -24.34 -24.11
C GLY A 202 -23.02 -23.58 -24.19
N ARG A 203 -23.61 -23.25 -23.03
CA ARG A 203 -24.83 -22.43 -22.96
C ARG A 203 -24.61 -20.98 -23.39
N ALA A 204 -23.45 -20.40 -23.09
CA ALA A 204 -23.08 -19.07 -23.55
C ALA A 204 -22.87 -19.03 -25.07
N SER A 205 -22.31 -20.08 -25.67
CA SER A 205 -22.14 -20.18 -27.13
C SER A 205 -23.46 -20.44 -27.87
N ASP A 206 -24.34 -21.29 -27.34
CA ASP A 206 -25.68 -21.51 -27.90
C ASP A 206 -26.55 -20.25 -27.77
N GLY A 207 -26.41 -19.55 -26.64
CA GLY A 207 -27.00 -18.24 -26.38
C GLY A 207 -26.46 -17.15 -27.30
N ALA A 208 -25.17 -17.18 -27.68
CA ALA A 208 -24.59 -16.21 -28.62
C ALA A 208 -25.06 -16.41 -30.07
N GLN A 209 -25.34 -17.66 -30.49
CA GLN A 209 -25.94 -17.94 -31.80
C GLN A 209 -27.43 -17.59 -31.88
N THR A 210 -28.17 -17.66 -30.77
CA THR A 210 -29.57 -17.21 -30.70
C THR A 210 -29.72 -15.71 -30.34
N ALA A 211 -28.72 -15.09 -29.71
CA ALA A 211 -28.69 -13.68 -29.34
C ALA A 211 -28.16 -12.74 -30.43
N GLN A 212 -27.75 -13.25 -31.61
CA GLN A 212 -27.59 -12.41 -32.81
C GLN A 212 -28.94 -11.86 -33.34
N THR A 213 -30.05 -12.24 -32.69
CA THR A 213 -31.39 -11.67 -32.91
C THR A 213 -31.97 -10.96 -31.67
N SER A 214 -31.28 -10.82 -30.53
CA SER A 214 -31.77 -9.94 -29.45
C SER A 214 -30.67 -9.50 -28.47
N ARG A 215 -30.67 -8.19 -28.20
CA ARG A 215 -29.69 -7.42 -27.43
C ARG A 215 -29.53 -7.84 -25.97
N ASN A 216 -28.35 -7.46 -25.45
CA ASN A 216 -27.97 -7.18 -24.05
C ASN A 216 -27.68 -8.39 -23.14
N LEU A 217 -26.42 -8.56 -22.74
CA LEU A 217 -25.94 -8.50 -21.34
C LEU A 217 -24.43 -8.82 -21.26
N SER A 218 -23.81 -8.29 -20.21
CA SER A 218 -22.39 -7.97 -19.99
C SER A 218 -21.57 -9.03 -19.24
N THR A 219 -20.26 -9.13 -19.53
CA THR A 219 -19.12 -9.45 -18.60
C THR A 219 -17.81 -9.11 -19.35
N PHE A 220 -16.78 -8.40 -18.87
CA PHE A 220 -15.93 -8.41 -17.67
C PHE A 220 -15.02 -9.65 -17.50
N HIS A 221 -13.76 -9.49 -17.95
CA HIS A 221 -12.60 -10.28 -17.56
C HIS A 221 -11.99 -9.77 -16.24
N PRO A 222 -11.54 -10.66 -15.34
CA PRO A 222 -10.48 -10.38 -14.38
C PRO A 222 -9.17 -11.08 -14.77
N VAL A 223 -8.07 -10.34 -14.67
CA VAL A 223 -6.69 -10.84 -14.68
C VAL A 223 -6.20 -10.80 -13.24
N SER A 224 -5.66 -11.90 -12.73
CA SER A 224 -4.84 -11.95 -11.52
C SER A 224 -3.70 -12.94 -11.75
N ASN A 225 -2.46 -12.45 -11.65
CA ASN A 225 -1.26 -13.23 -11.39
C ASN A 225 -0.41 -12.41 -10.40
N MET A 226 -0.24 -12.92 -9.18
CA MET A 226 0.83 -12.46 -8.28
C MET A 226 2.01 -13.42 -8.41
N LEU A 227 3.22 -12.85 -8.54
CA LEU A 227 4.48 -13.58 -8.61
C LEU A 227 5.26 -13.45 -7.29
N PRO A 228 6.15 -14.42 -6.99
CA PRO A 228 6.97 -14.40 -5.77
C PRO A 228 7.86 -13.14 -5.69
N MET A 229 8.12 -12.64 -4.48
CA MET A 229 8.75 -11.32 -4.24
C MET A 229 10.12 -11.12 -4.93
N ALA A 230 10.92 -12.17 -5.07
CA ALA A 230 12.19 -12.12 -5.81
C ALA A 230 11.98 -11.98 -7.34
N GLU A 231 10.90 -12.56 -7.87
CA GLU A 231 10.48 -12.39 -9.27
C GLU A 231 9.72 -11.08 -9.48
N TYR A 232 9.00 -10.58 -8.47
CA TYR A 232 8.41 -9.24 -8.47
C TYR A 232 9.49 -8.16 -8.49
N GLN A 233 10.55 -8.29 -7.70
CA GLN A 233 11.70 -7.38 -7.72
C GLN A 233 12.49 -7.49 -9.03
N ARG A 234 12.68 -8.71 -9.57
CA ARG A 234 13.32 -8.93 -10.87
C ARG A 234 12.47 -8.40 -12.03
N LYS A 235 11.14 -8.51 -11.98
CA LYS A 235 10.20 -7.92 -12.95
C LYS A 235 10.05 -6.41 -12.78
N LEU A 236 10.14 -5.85 -11.57
CA LEU A 236 10.24 -4.41 -11.35
C LEU A 236 11.55 -3.87 -11.93
N LEU A 237 12.67 -4.61 -11.80
CA LEU A 237 13.93 -4.22 -12.42
C LEU A 237 13.88 -4.35 -13.95
N GLN A 238 13.30 -5.43 -14.49
CA GLN A 238 13.11 -5.63 -15.93
C GLN A 238 12.08 -4.67 -16.53
N GLN A 239 11.03 -4.31 -15.79
CA GLN A 239 10.04 -3.30 -16.18
C GLN A 239 10.69 -1.91 -16.12
N LYS A 240 11.49 -1.61 -15.11
CA LYS A 240 12.30 -0.37 -15.03
C LYS A 240 13.33 -0.30 -16.17
N GLN A 241 13.92 -1.42 -16.60
CA GLN A 241 14.84 -1.53 -17.74
C GLN A 241 14.13 -1.54 -19.11
N ALA A 242 12.86 -1.96 -19.17
CA ALA A 242 12.03 -1.93 -20.38
C ALA A 242 11.27 -0.61 -20.55
N GLU A 243 11.04 0.12 -19.46
CA GLU A 243 10.48 1.48 -19.43
C GLU A 243 11.57 2.56 -19.52
N GLU A 244 12.84 2.23 -19.21
CA GLU A 244 14.00 3.12 -19.38
C GLU A 244 14.14 3.67 -20.81
N PRO A 245 13.90 2.89 -21.90
CA PRO A 245 13.89 3.40 -23.27
C PRO A 245 12.70 4.31 -23.59
N LEU A 246 11.50 4.01 -23.07
CA LEU A 246 10.27 4.82 -23.26
C LEU A 246 10.33 6.14 -22.49
N TRP A 247 10.87 6.09 -21.28
CA TRP A 247 11.20 7.26 -20.49
C TRP A 247 12.41 7.98 -21.06
N SER A 248 13.42 7.29 -21.58
CA SER A 248 14.54 7.90 -22.30
C SER A 248 14.08 8.61 -23.57
N GLU A 249 13.09 8.10 -24.31
CA GLU A 249 12.52 8.83 -25.46
C GLU A 249 11.70 10.03 -25.02
N THR A 250 10.93 9.92 -23.93
CA THR A 250 10.17 11.04 -23.35
C THR A 250 11.10 12.11 -22.76
N VAL A 251 12.18 11.70 -22.09
CA VAL A 251 13.22 12.54 -21.51
C VAL A 251 14.15 13.12 -22.57
N GLN A 252 14.50 12.36 -23.63
CA GLN A 252 15.24 12.87 -24.80
C GLN A 252 14.38 13.76 -25.68
N ALA A 253 13.05 13.58 -25.72
CA ALA A 253 12.12 14.54 -26.32
C ALA A 253 12.09 15.82 -25.50
N LEU A 254 11.97 15.72 -24.16
CA LEU A 254 12.08 16.83 -23.21
C LEU A 254 13.45 17.53 -23.28
N ASP A 255 14.56 16.81 -23.45
CA ASP A 255 15.90 17.38 -23.51
C ASP A 255 16.21 17.99 -24.89
N ARG A 256 15.63 17.47 -25.97
CA ARG A 256 15.64 18.12 -27.31
C ARG A 256 14.79 19.39 -27.33
N GLU A 257 13.65 19.41 -26.62
CA GLU A 257 12.84 20.62 -26.41
C GLU A 257 13.51 21.63 -25.49
N LYS A 258 14.16 21.20 -24.39
CA LYS A 258 15.00 22.07 -23.56
C LYS A 258 16.16 22.69 -24.35
N ALA A 259 16.78 21.93 -25.25
CA ALA A 259 17.83 22.45 -26.14
C ALA A 259 17.29 23.46 -27.16
N ALA A 260 16.04 23.30 -27.61
CA ALA A 260 15.32 24.26 -28.45
C ALA A 260 14.83 25.50 -27.67
N HIS A 261 14.64 25.39 -26.35
CA HIS A 261 14.21 26.45 -25.44
C HIS A 261 15.35 27.26 -24.80
N ALA A 262 16.62 26.96 -25.08
CA ALA A 262 17.77 27.69 -24.54
C ALA A 262 17.96 29.13 -25.12
N GLN A 263 16.92 29.73 -25.68
CA GLN A 263 16.92 31.11 -26.21
C GLN A 263 15.60 31.80 -25.81
N THR A 264 15.64 32.48 -24.64
CA THR A 264 14.71 33.44 -23.96
C THR A 264 13.45 33.95 -24.70
N PRO A 265 12.34 34.40 -24.04
CA PRO A 265 12.26 35.00 -22.68
C PRO A 265 11.20 34.40 -21.72
N GLU A 266 11.57 34.31 -20.44
CA GLU A 266 11.16 33.29 -19.45
C GLU A 266 9.90 33.62 -18.60
N GLY A 267 8.96 34.43 -19.10
CA GLY A 267 7.73 34.78 -18.37
C GLY A 267 6.48 34.04 -18.85
N GLU A 268 6.27 33.96 -20.16
CA GLU A 268 5.11 33.31 -20.77
C GLU A 268 5.27 31.79 -20.90
N GLN A 269 6.51 31.30 -20.88
CA GLN A 269 6.82 29.88 -21.10
C GLN A 269 6.60 29.00 -19.86
N ALA A 270 6.61 29.53 -18.64
CA ALA A 270 6.30 28.75 -17.44
C ALA A 270 4.80 28.43 -17.33
N ALA A 271 3.95 29.39 -17.68
CA ALA A 271 2.50 29.20 -17.78
C ALA A 271 2.15 28.31 -19.00
N ALA A 272 2.87 28.43 -20.11
CA ALA A 272 2.76 27.51 -21.23
C ALA A 272 3.23 26.10 -20.86
N TYR A 273 4.30 25.93 -20.09
CA TYR A 273 4.78 24.62 -19.62
C TYR A 273 3.82 23.96 -18.63
N GLU A 274 3.22 24.73 -17.71
CA GLU A 274 2.17 24.24 -16.80
C GLU A 274 0.91 23.82 -17.58
N GLN A 275 0.46 24.65 -18.52
CA GLN A 275 -0.64 24.31 -19.41
C GLN A 275 -0.29 23.14 -20.34
N GLN A 276 0.96 23.00 -20.78
CA GLN A 276 1.44 21.95 -21.69
C GLN A 276 1.70 20.63 -20.96
N VAL A 277 2.04 20.62 -19.67
CA VAL A 277 2.03 19.40 -18.82
C VAL A 277 0.59 18.94 -18.60
N LEU A 278 -0.33 19.87 -18.32
CA LEU A 278 -1.77 19.57 -18.23
C LEU A 278 -2.34 19.09 -19.57
N ASP A 279 -1.88 19.67 -20.68
CA ASP A 279 -2.30 19.30 -22.04
C ASP A 279 -1.63 18.01 -22.49
N VAL A 280 -0.38 17.69 -22.14
CA VAL A 280 0.24 16.37 -22.40
C VAL A 280 -0.45 15.28 -21.58
N LEU A 281 -0.86 15.59 -20.35
CA LEU A 281 -1.74 14.71 -19.55
C LEU A 281 -3.13 14.54 -20.19
N ALA A 282 -3.63 15.54 -20.93
CA ALA A 282 -4.90 15.49 -21.66
C ALA A 282 -4.81 14.91 -23.08
N GLN A 283 -3.66 15.05 -23.76
CA GLN A 283 -3.44 14.76 -25.19
C GLN A 283 -2.73 13.43 -25.43
N THR A 284 -2.11 12.82 -24.41
CA THR A 284 -1.51 11.49 -24.60
C THR A 284 -2.52 10.42 -24.97
N HIS A 285 -3.84 10.65 -24.85
CA HIS A 285 -4.88 9.71 -25.31
C HIS A 285 -6.32 10.31 -25.46
N PRO A 286 -6.58 11.27 -26.37
CA PRO A 286 -7.93 11.84 -26.58
C PRO A 286 -8.93 10.81 -27.14
N GLU A 287 -8.48 9.93 -28.04
CA GLU A 287 -9.27 8.82 -28.62
C GLU A 287 -9.64 7.77 -27.56
N HIS A 288 -8.82 7.62 -26.51
CA HIS A 288 -9.04 6.71 -25.39
C HIS A 288 -9.93 7.33 -24.29
N HIS A 289 -10.02 8.66 -24.20
CA HIS A 289 -10.89 9.36 -23.24
C HIS A 289 -12.39 9.23 -23.59
N ALA A 290 -12.74 9.20 -24.87
CA ALA A 290 -14.10 8.93 -25.33
C ALA A 290 -14.44 7.42 -25.28
N ALA A 291 -13.45 6.54 -25.54
CA ALA A 291 -13.62 5.09 -25.53
C ALA A 291 -13.55 4.44 -24.13
N MET A 292 -12.91 5.07 -23.13
CA MET A 292 -12.77 4.54 -21.75
C MET A 292 -13.78 5.09 -20.74
N ARG A 293 -14.70 5.98 -21.13
CA ARG A 293 -15.95 6.14 -20.36
C ARG A 293 -16.77 4.86 -20.55
N ARG A 294 -16.44 3.80 -19.81
CA ARG A 294 -17.50 2.88 -19.38
C ARG A 294 -18.55 3.79 -18.77
N ARG A 295 -19.72 3.88 -19.42
CA ARG A 295 -20.87 4.54 -18.80
C ARG A 295 -20.96 3.91 -17.42
N LEU A 296 -20.84 4.76 -16.41
CA LEU A 296 -21.09 4.36 -15.04
C LEU A 296 -22.45 3.65 -15.05
N THR A 297 -22.58 2.56 -14.31
CA THR A 297 -23.92 2.00 -14.14
C THR A 297 -24.81 3.07 -13.51
N PRO A 298 -26.13 3.06 -13.74
CA PRO A 298 -27.03 4.02 -13.10
C PRO A 298 -26.84 4.09 -11.57
N GLU A 299 -26.51 2.95 -10.94
CA GLU A 299 -26.13 2.85 -9.54
C GLU A 299 -24.85 3.64 -9.21
N GLN A 300 -23.79 3.48 -10.01
CA GLN A 300 -22.54 4.24 -9.83
C GLN A 300 -22.73 5.75 -10.10
N GLU A 301 -23.60 6.12 -11.05
CA GLU A 301 -23.95 7.53 -11.29
C GLU A 301 -24.69 8.12 -10.08
N GLN A 302 -25.60 7.34 -9.48
CA GLN A 302 -26.30 7.73 -8.26
C GLN A 302 -25.35 7.85 -7.07
N GLU A 303 -24.50 6.85 -6.80
CA GLU A 303 -23.49 6.91 -5.73
C GLU A 303 -22.57 8.11 -5.87
N HIS A 304 -22.16 8.41 -7.11
CA HIS A 304 -21.34 9.57 -7.43
C HIS A 304 -22.11 10.87 -7.15
N ALA A 305 -23.37 10.98 -7.59
CA ALA A 305 -24.21 12.15 -7.32
C ALA A 305 -24.44 12.36 -5.81
N GLU A 306 -24.68 11.29 -5.05
CA GLU A 306 -24.83 11.32 -3.60
C GLU A 306 -23.54 11.77 -2.90
N LEU A 307 -22.38 11.25 -3.31
CA LEU A 307 -21.08 11.68 -2.79
C LEU A 307 -20.81 13.17 -3.06
N LEU A 308 -21.13 13.65 -4.27
CA LEU A 308 -21.00 15.07 -4.62
C LEU A 308 -21.97 15.94 -3.82
N ALA A 309 -23.19 15.44 -3.53
CA ALA A 309 -24.14 16.14 -2.69
C ALA A 309 -23.61 16.29 -1.26
N LEU A 310 -23.01 15.24 -0.68
CA LEU A 310 -22.39 15.29 0.65
C LEU A 310 -21.25 16.30 0.74
N ARG A 311 -20.49 16.47 -0.35
CA ARG A 311 -19.36 17.40 -0.43
C ARG A 311 -19.74 18.80 -0.88
N ARG A 312 -21.02 19.07 -1.08
CA ARG A 312 -21.49 20.40 -1.46
C ARG A 312 -21.18 21.36 -0.33
N ARG A 313 -20.47 22.44 -0.67
CA ARG A 313 -20.18 23.54 0.24
C ARG A 313 -21.42 24.41 0.42
N THR A 314 -21.55 25.05 1.58
CA THR A 314 -22.56 26.09 1.76
C THR A 314 -22.23 27.30 0.88
N PRO A 315 -23.21 28.15 0.50
CA PRO A 315 -22.92 29.37 -0.25
C PRO A 315 -21.91 30.30 0.45
N GLU A 316 -21.86 30.26 1.78
CA GLU A 316 -20.86 31.01 2.56
C GLU A 316 -19.46 30.43 2.39
N GLN A 317 -19.31 29.10 2.54
CA GLN A 317 -18.05 28.41 2.30
C GLN A 317 -17.57 28.59 0.85
N GLU A 318 -18.47 28.56 -0.14
CA GLU A 318 -18.11 28.82 -1.53
C GLU A 318 -17.55 30.23 -1.73
N ARG A 319 -18.20 31.25 -1.15
CA ARG A 319 -17.69 32.63 -1.18
C ARG A 319 -16.35 32.76 -0.46
N ALA A 320 -16.18 32.13 0.68
CA ALA A 320 -14.94 32.13 1.45
C ALA A 320 -13.79 31.48 0.67
N ASN A 321 -14.01 30.29 0.11
CA ASN A 321 -13.05 29.59 -0.73
C ASN A 321 -12.72 30.39 -2.01
N ALA A 322 -13.70 31.03 -2.64
CA ALA A 322 -13.47 31.86 -3.82
C ALA A 322 -12.60 33.09 -3.48
N LYS A 323 -12.80 33.72 -2.32
CA LYS A 323 -11.93 34.80 -1.84
C LYS A 323 -10.50 34.32 -1.61
N ALA A 324 -10.33 33.19 -0.92
CA ALA A 324 -9.02 32.58 -0.70
C ALA A 324 -8.32 32.24 -2.03
N ALA A 325 -9.06 31.68 -3.00
CA ALA A 325 -8.56 31.37 -4.34
C ALA A 325 -8.13 32.63 -5.11
N ALA A 326 -8.91 33.72 -5.04
CA ALA A 326 -8.54 34.98 -5.67
C ALA A 326 -7.28 35.60 -5.02
N GLU A 327 -7.15 35.50 -3.71
CA GLU A 327 -5.97 36.01 -2.98
C GLU A 327 -4.70 35.22 -3.27
N ILE A 328 -4.77 33.88 -3.27
CA ILE A 328 -3.60 33.07 -3.60
C ILE A 328 -3.17 33.26 -5.06
N THR A 329 -4.11 33.46 -5.99
CA THR A 329 -3.79 33.83 -7.38
C THR A 329 -3.06 35.17 -7.46
N ARG A 330 -3.44 36.17 -6.66
CA ARG A 330 -2.70 37.44 -6.58
C ARG A 330 -1.30 37.25 -5.98
N THR A 331 -1.17 36.42 -4.95
CA THR A 331 0.16 36.03 -4.43
C THR A 331 0.99 35.41 -5.54
N ALA A 332 0.49 34.38 -6.23
CA ALA A 332 1.21 33.69 -7.29
C ALA A 332 1.65 34.64 -8.42
N ALA A 333 0.77 35.55 -8.86
CA ALA A 333 1.11 36.57 -9.85
C ALA A 333 2.26 37.50 -9.38
N ARG A 334 2.25 37.93 -8.11
CA ARG A 334 3.35 38.69 -7.51
C ARG A 334 4.63 37.86 -7.42
N MET A 335 4.55 36.55 -7.16
CA MET A 335 5.72 35.67 -7.12
C MET A 335 6.30 35.42 -8.52
N ALA A 336 5.47 35.37 -9.56
CA ALA A 336 5.93 35.23 -10.93
C ALA A 336 6.80 36.41 -11.38
N GLN A 337 6.55 37.59 -10.81
CA GLN A 337 7.34 38.82 -11.02
C GLN A 337 8.62 38.90 -10.16
N ALA A 338 8.90 37.90 -9.34
CA ALA A 338 10.12 37.87 -8.53
C ALA A 338 11.36 37.79 -9.43
N SER A 339 12.35 38.64 -9.16
CA SER A 339 13.62 38.66 -9.89
C SER A 339 14.47 37.42 -9.55
N ASP A 340 15.48 37.12 -10.36
CA ASP A 340 16.41 36.02 -10.06
C ASP A 340 17.13 36.24 -8.73
N ALA A 341 17.40 37.48 -8.36
CA ALA A 341 17.96 37.84 -7.06
C ALA A 341 17.01 37.53 -5.89
N ASP A 342 15.69 37.57 -6.11
CA ASP A 342 14.69 37.18 -5.12
C ASP A 342 14.56 35.66 -4.99
N ARG A 343 14.74 34.93 -6.10
CA ARG A 343 14.68 33.47 -6.22
C ARG A 343 15.92 32.79 -5.67
N GLU A 344 17.08 33.41 -5.90
CA GLU A 344 18.39 33.01 -5.38
C GLU A 344 19.00 34.14 -4.54
N PRO A 345 18.41 34.44 -3.38
CA PRO A 345 18.90 35.51 -2.53
C PRO A 345 20.34 35.23 -2.12
N ALA A 346 21.18 36.27 -2.21
CA ALA A 346 22.62 36.21 -2.02
C ALA A 346 22.97 35.25 -0.88
N LYS A 347 23.89 34.31 -1.14
CA LYS A 347 24.37 33.32 -0.17
C LYS A 347 24.66 34.04 1.14
N ILE A 348 23.80 33.87 2.14
CA ILE A 348 24.06 34.44 3.45
C ILE A 348 25.34 33.78 3.93
N SER A 349 26.41 34.56 4.06
CA SER A 349 27.67 34.11 4.65
C SER A 349 27.43 33.96 6.15
N VAL A 350 26.72 32.91 6.55
CA VAL A 350 26.63 32.55 7.96
C VAL A 350 28.02 32.08 8.36
N ALA A 351 28.78 32.89 9.09
CA ALA A 351 30.08 32.49 9.62
C ALA A 351 29.91 31.20 10.47
N GLY A 352 30.53 30.10 10.01
CA GLY A 352 30.46 28.78 10.64
C GLY A 352 30.39 27.64 9.62
N PRO A 353 30.38 26.37 10.06
CA PRO A 353 30.52 25.19 9.19
C PRO A 353 29.35 24.94 8.23
N TYR A 354 28.38 25.85 8.15
CA TYR A 354 27.14 25.73 7.38
C TYR A 354 26.87 26.96 6.48
N SER A 355 27.91 27.62 5.94
CA SER A 355 27.78 28.79 5.06
C SER A 355 27.37 28.41 3.62
N GLY A 356 26.15 28.78 3.19
CA GLY A 356 25.63 28.68 1.81
C GLY A 356 24.17 28.20 1.74
N ASN A 357 23.58 28.02 0.55
CA ASN A 357 22.26 27.35 0.28
C ASN A 357 22.21 25.86 0.74
N VAL A 358 23.10 25.49 1.64
CA VAL A 358 23.52 24.16 2.05
C VAL A 358 22.38 23.41 2.77
N HIS A 359 21.38 24.10 3.33
CA HIS A 359 20.38 23.45 4.17
C HIS A 359 19.39 22.54 3.42
N TRP A 360 18.92 22.91 2.22
CA TRP A 360 17.99 22.08 1.47
C TRP A 360 18.61 20.71 1.13
N ASP A 361 19.78 20.71 0.49
CA ASP A 361 20.46 19.49 0.10
C ASP A 361 20.98 18.69 1.30
N VAL A 362 21.50 19.36 2.34
CA VAL A 362 21.95 18.68 3.57
C VAL A 362 20.81 18.01 4.33
N PHE A 363 19.58 18.49 4.17
CA PHE A 363 18.39 17.91 4.80
C PHE A 363 17.60 16.99 3.86
N ASP A 364 18.24 16.48 2.81
CA ASP A 364 17.66 15.55 1.83
C ASP A 364 16.49 16.16 1.03
N GLY A 365 16.51 17.47 0.77
CA GLY A 365 15.48 18.16 0.00
C GLY A 365 15.27 17.61 -1.42
N GLN A 366 16.28 16.96 -2.00
CA GLN A 366 16.14 16.21 -3.26
C GLN A 366 15.08 15.10 -3.18
N LEU A 367 14.84 14.52 -2.00
CA LEU A 367 13.78 13.54 -1.81
C LEU A 367 12.39 14.18 -1.90
N ILE A 368 12.26 15.44 -1.47
CA ILE A 368 11.04 16.24 -1.65
C ILE A 368 10.82 16.53 -3.14
N GLU A 369 11.88 16.87 -3.86
CA GLU A 369 11.83 17.08 -5.33
C GLU A 369 11.39 15.81 -6.07
N GLN A 370 11.93 14.65 -5.71
CA GLN A 370 11.52 13.37 -6.27
C GLN A 370 10.05 13.08 -5.94
N ALA A 371 9.61 13.36 -4.72
CA ALA A 371 8.24 13.13 -4.31
C ALA A 371 7.23 14.07 -4.99
N LEU A 372 7.65 15.28 -5.40
CA LEU A 372 6.82 16.19 -6.19
C LEU A 372 6.48 15.65 -7.59
N GLN A 373 7.24 14.68 -8.11
CA GLN A 373 6.95 14.06 -9.42
C GLN A 373 5.63 13.29 -9.45
N HIS A 374 5.13 12.86 -8.28
CA HIS A 374 3.87 12.15 -8.18
C HIS A 374 2.88 12.81 -7.21
N THR A 375 3.32 13.66 -6.29
CA THR A 375 2.44 14.27 -5.27
C THR A 375 2.74 15.76 -5.14
N LEU A 376 1.88 16.59 -5.73
CA LEU A 376 1.93 18.04 -5.59
C LEU A 376 1.57 18.45 -4.15
N LEU A 377 2.21 19.51 -3.66
CA LEU A 377 1.99 20.02 -2.31
C LEU A 377 1.19 21.32 -2.32
N ILE A 378 0.66 21.71 -1.17
CA ILE A 378 -0.13 22.94 -1.03
C ILE A 378 0.75 24.06 -0.48
N ASP A 379 0.66 25.26 -1.04
CA ASP A 379 1.28 26.46 -0.46
C ASP A 379 0.58 26.81 0.86
N LEU A 380 1.33 26.91 1.96
CA LEU A 380 0.81 27.24 3.30
C LEU A 380 -0.03 28.53 3.31
N GLU A 381 0.24 29.48 2.43
CA GLU A 381 -0.60 30.69 2.32
C GLU A 381 -2.06 30.35 2.03
N TYR A 382 -2.35 29.30 1.27
CA TYR A 382 -3.73 28.96 0.88
C TYR A 382 -4.58 28.41 2.06
N PRO A 383 -4.14 27.41 2.86
CA PRO A 383 -4.84 27.03 4.08
C PRO A 383 -5.03 28.18 5.08
N VAL A 384 -4.05 29.08 5.21
CA VAL A 384 -4.19 30.30 6.05
C VAL A 384 -5.32 31.19 5.53
N LEU A 385 -5.35 31.45 4.21
CA LEU A 385 -6.41 32.25 3.59
C LEU A 385 -7.79 31.59 3.73
N LEU A 386 -7.87 30.27 3.55
CA LEU A 386 -9.11 29.52 3.80
C LEU A 386 -9.60 29.72 5.23
N GLY A 387 -8.73 29.52 6.23
CA GLY A 387 -9.10 29.71 7.64
C GLY A 387 -9.55 31.14 7.93
N ARG A 388 -8.83 32.15 7.44
CA ARG A 388 -9.18 33.58 7.65
C ARG A 388 -10.55 33.97 7.09
N HIS A 389 -10.92 33.38 5.96
CA HIS A 389 -12.20 33.69 5.32
C HIS A 389 -13.36 32.81 5.79
N GLY A 390 -13.12 31.87 6.72
CA GLY A 390 -14.13 30.88 7.14
C GLY A 390 -14.42 29.83 6.07
N GLY A 391 -13.46 29.56 5.20
CA GLY A 391 -13.53 28.53 4.16
C GLY A 391 -13.23 27.14 4.68
N VAL A 392 -13.31 26.17 3.79
CA VAL A 392 -13.01 24.75 4.05
C VAL A 392 -12.03 24.19 3.04
N LEU A 393 -11.37 23.09 3.36
CA LEU A 393 -10.45 22.42 2.44
C LEU A 393 -11.23 21.94 1.19
N PRO A 394 -10.92 22.40 -0.05
CA PRO A 394 -11.49 21.80 -1.25
C PRO A 394 -11.19 20.31 -1.38
N CYS A 395 -12.09 19.59 -2.04
CA CYS A 395 -12.00 18.15 -2.19
C CYS A 395 -10.99 17.70 -3.23
N GLY A 396 -9.83 17.19 -2.81
CA GLY A 396 -8.87 16.64 -3.76
C GLY A 396 -8.10 17.66 -4.55
N LEU A 397 -7.01 17.18 -5.14
CA LEU A 397 -6.14 17.96 -6.01
C LEU A 397 -6.90 18.63 -7.15
N GLN A 398 -7.94 17.99 -7.68
CA GLN A 398 -8.76 18.50 -8.79
C GLN A 398 -9.58 19.76 -8.46
N HIS A 399 -9.74 20.12 -7.17
CA HIS A 399 -10.51 21.30 -6.75
C HIS A 399 -9.66 22.34 -6.02
N VAL A 400 -8.35 22.11 -5.88
CA VAL A 400 -7.41 23.11 -5.39
C VAL A 400 -7.10 24.10 -6.51
N PRO A 401 -7.10 25.43 -6.28
CA PRO A 401 -6.67 26.39 -7.28
C PRO A 401 -5.22 26.13 -7.72
N PRO A 402 -4.89 26.14 -9.02
CA PRO A 402 -3.51 25.89 -9.47
C PRO A 402 -2.47 26.79 -8.80
N ALA A 403 -2.82 28.06 -8.56
CA ALA A 403 -1.98 29.02 -7.85
C ALA A 403 -1.62 28.64 -6.40
N ALA A 404 -2.36 27.71 -5.78
CA ALA A 404 -2.09 27.19 -4.45
C ALA A 404 -1.18 25.95 -4.46
N LEU A 405 -0.77 25.46 -5.63
CA LEU A 405 0.08 24.28 -5.73
C LEU A 405 1.56 24.66 -5.68
N ILE A 406 2.34 23.88 -4.93
CA ILE A 406 3.79 23.88 -5.02
C ILE A 406 4.19 22.92 -6.15
N THR A 407 4.77 23.49 -7.20
CA THR A 407 5.25 22.81 -8.41
C THR A 407 6.77 22.97 -8.51
N PRO A 408 7.44 22.24 -9.41
CA PRO A 408 8.87 22.46 -9.66
C PRO A 408 9.22 23.92 -9.97
N ALA A 409 8.33 24.66 -10.66
CA ALA A 409 8.54 26.05 -11.06
C ALA A 409 8.56 27.03 -9.88
N ASN A 410 7.84 26.75 -8.78
CA ASN A 410 7.75 27.65 -7.62
C ASN A 410 8.36 27.06 -6.33
N LEU A 411 8.94 25.86 -6.41
CA LEU A 411 9.61 25.18 -5.29
C LEU A 411 10.72 26.02 -4.65
N TRP A 412 11.36 26.91 -5.42
CA TRP A 412 12.37 27.83 -4.90
C TRP A 412 11.87 28.62 -3.68
N ARG A 413 10.58 28.96 -3.60
CA ARG A 413 9.97 29.65 -2.45
C ARG A 413 10.06 28.85 -1.15
N VAL A 414 9.93 27.53 -1.27
CA VAL A 414 10.07 26.59 -0.15
C VAL A 414 11.54 26.40 0.22
N LYS A 415 12.45 26.41 -0.77
CA LYS A 415 13.90 26.37 -0.56
C LYS A 415 14.44 27.60 0.18
N LEU A 416 13.69 28.70 0.18
CA LEU A 416 14.03 29.89 0.98
C LEU A 416 13.86 29.68 2.49
N TRP A 417 13.16 28.62 2.91
CA TRP A 417 13.04 28.25 4.31
C TRP A 417 14.43 27.91 4.88
N ASN A 418 14.65 28.27 6.14
CA ASN A 418 15.87 27.92 6.87
C ASN A 418 17.13 28.65 6.40
N LYS A 419 16.98 29.93 6.11
CA LYS A 419 18.12 30.85 5.98
C LYS A 419 18.69 31.32 7.31
N ARG A 420 17.96 31.11 8.39
CA ARG A 420 18.33 31.45 9.77
C ARG A 420 18.67 30.18 10.53
N ARG A 421 19.73 30.21 11.36
CA ARG A 421 20.26 29.05 12.10
C ARG A 421 19.27 28.33 13.01
N THR A 422 18.15 28.97 13.36
CA THR A 422 17.16 28.50 14.32
C THR A 422 16.31 27.34 13.79
N LYS A 423 16.30 27.10 12.47
CA LYS A 423 15.50 26.06 11.83
C LYS A 423 16.43 24.91 11.45
N GLN A 424 16.08 23.67 11.75
CA GLN A 424 16.84 22.51 11.25
C GLN A 424 15.90 21.52 10.56
N SER A 425 15.18 22.03 9.57
CA SER A 425 14.18 21.29 8.82
C SER A 425 14.19 21.72 7.35
N VAL A 426 13.50 20.95 6.50
CA VAL A 426 13.00 21.46 5.23
C VAL A 426 11.70 22.25 5.47
N GLY A 427 11.35 23.16 4.55
CA GLY A 427 10.13 23.97 4.61
C GLY A 427 8.86 23.19 4.29
N VAL A 428 8.65 22.04 4.94
CA VAL A 428 7.51 21.15 4.69
C VAL A 428 6.83 20.78 6.00
N VAL A 429 5.51 20.94 6.04
CA VAL A 429 4.63 20.56 7.15
C VAL A 429 3.67 19.48 6.67
N VAL A 430 3.61 18.35 7.37
CA VAL A 430 2.79 17.18 7.06
C VAL A 430 1.72 17.06 8.12
N TRP A 431 0.45 16.94 7.71
CA TRP A 431 -0.66 16.80 8.65
C TRP A 431 -1.01 15.33 8.85
N SER A 432 -1.00 14.88 10.09
CA SER A 432 -1.65 13.64 10.51
C SER A 432 -2.92 14.01 11.26
N TYR A 433 -4.07 13.81 10.63
CA TYR A 433 -5.32 14.44 11.07
C TYR A 433 -6.53 13.49 10.93
N PRO A 434 -7.50 13.57 11.85
CA PRO A 434 -8.63 12.66 11.83
C PRO A 434 -9.67 13.08 10.79
N TRP A 435 -10.04 12.15 9.91
CA TRP A 435 -11.19 12.32 9.02
C TRP A 435 -12.51 12.32 9.79
N LEU A 436 -13.12 13.48 9.99
CA LEU A 436 -14.34 13.59 10.80
C LEU A 436 -15.57 13.01 10.10
N ASP A 437 -15.59 13.01 8.77
CA ASP A 437 -16.56 12.27 7.95
C ASP A 437 -15.84 11.41 6.92
N TRP A 438 -16.48 10.34 6.46
CA TRP A 438 -15.89 9.45 5.47
C TRP A 438 -15.65 10.12 4.11
N PHE A 439 -16.37 11.21 3.80
CA PHE A 439 -16.29 11.92 2.53
C PHE A 439 -15.47 13.23 2.58
N HIS A 440 -15.19 13.75 3.78
CA HIS A 440 -14.47 15.01 3.99
C HIS A 440 -13.85 15.05 5.40
N PRO A 441 -12.58 15.43 5.54
CA PRO A 441 -11.92 15.39 6.85
C PRO A 441 -12.40 16.48 7.83
N ASP A 442 -12.78 17.65 7.32
CA ASP A 442 -13.28 18.77 8.14
C ASP A 442 -14.35 19.59 7.40
N ARG A 443 -15.55 19.04 7.20
CA ARG A 443 -16.57 19.63 6.31
C ARG A 443 -17.07 21.02 6.73
N ASN A 444 -16.81 21.40 7.99
CA ASN A 444 -17.19 22.69 8.55
C ASN A 444 -16.00 23.65 8.71
N GLY A 445 -14.76 23.24 8.40
CA GLY A 445 -13.56 24.06 8.55
C GLY A 445 -13.16 24.31 10.01
N ALA A 446 -13.67 23.52 10.95
CA ALA A 446 -13.47 23.75 12.37
C ALA A 446 -12.09 23.27 12.86
N GLN A 447 -11.54 22.20 12.29
CA GLN A 447 -10.14 21.83 12.53
C GLN A 447 -9.20 22.87 11.91
N LEU A 448 -9.48 23.30 10.67
CA LEU A 448 -8.69 24.34 10.00
C LEU A 448 -8.71 25.65 10.80
N GLY A 449 -9.87 26.07 11.29
CA GLY A 449 -10.01 27.26 12.13
C GLY A 449 -9.22 27.17 13.43
N ARG A 450 -9.16 25.99 14.07
CA ARG A 450 -8.32 25.75 15.25
C ARG A 450 -6.83 25.82 14.94
N LEU A 451 -6.41 25.26 13.81
CA LEU A 451 -5.01 25.27 13.38
C LEU A 451 -4.54 26.66 12.92
N LEU A 452 -5.46 27.55 12.55
CA LEU A 452 -5.14 28.83 11.92
C LEU A 452 -4.06 29.66 12.65
N PRO A 453 -4.13 29.90 13.98
CA PRO A 453 -3.11 30.70 14.68
C PRO A 453 -1.70 30.09 14.59
N PHE A 454 -1.62 28.76 14.63
CA PHE A 454 -0.37 28.03 14.41
C PHE A 454 0.13 28.19 12.97
N LEU A 455 -0.74 28.01 11.97
CA LEU A 455 -0.38 28.15 10.56
C LEU A 455 0.07 29.57 10.22
N GLU A 456 -0.57 30.58 10.80
CA GLU A 456 -0.16 31.99 10.70
C GLU A 456 1.22 32.23 11.30
N SER A 457 1.52 31.60 12.45
CA SER A 457 2.85 31.68 13.07
C SER A 457 3.93 31.03 12.21
N VAL A 458 3.64 29.88 11.58
CA VAL A 458 4.57 29.23 10.63
C VAL A 458 4.78 30.12 9.40
N LEU A 459 3.71 30.68 8.84
CA LEU A 459 3.78 31.54 7.67
C LEU A 459 4.55 32.83 7.98
N ALA A 460 4.28 33.48 9.12
CA ALA A 460 5.01 34.65 9.57
C ALA A 460 6.51 34.35 9.69
N GLU A 461 6.87 33.20 10.27
CA GLU A 461 8.26 32.77 10.39
C GLU A 461 8.92 32.48 9.02
N ALA A 462 8.17 31.99 8.02
CA ALA A 462 8.66 31.88 6.65
C ALA A 462 8.92 33.27 6.04
N LYS A 463 7.99 34.21 6.23
CA LYS A 463 8.10 35.58 5.70
C LYS A 463 9.28 36.38 6.27
N ARG A 464 9.79 35.98 7.45
CA ARG A 464 11.05 36.51 8.00
C ARG A 464 12.29 36.13 7.17
N ASP A 465 12.28 34.99 6.47
CA ASP A 465 13.41 34.56 5.62
C ASP A 465 13.37 35.22 4.23
N SER A 466 12.18 35.59 3.76
CA SER A 466 11.93 36.39 2.55
C SER A 466 10.43 36.67 2.41
N PRO A 467 9.98 37.81 1.86
CA PRO A 467 8.58 38.04 1.52
C PRO A 467 8.01 36.99 0.54
N TYR A 468 8.86 36.35 -0.26
CA TYR A 468 8.49 35.29 -1.20
C TYR A 468 8.47 33.89 -0.58
N CYS A 469 9.12 33.71 0.57
CA CYS A 469 9.24 32.40 1.23
C CYS A 469 7.87 31.88 1.68
N THR A 470 7.67 30.57 1.53
CA THR A 470 6.52 29.85 2.07
C THR A 470 6.96 28.48 2.59
N VAL A 471 6.02 27.73 3.11
CA VAL A 471 6.16 26.33 3.52
C VAL A 471 5.19 25.50 2.67
N ALA A 472 5.63 24.33 2.23
CA ALA A 472 4.74 23.38 1.57
C ALA A 472 3.99 22.54 2.62
N VAL A 473 2.71 22.31 2.39
CA VAL A 473 1.84 21.53 3.28
C VAL A 473 1.43 20.25 2.58
N VAL A 474 1.62 19.12 3.27
CA VAL A 474 1.12 17.81 2.85
C VAL A 474 -0.20 17.56 3.60
N ILE A 475 -1.29 17.65 2.85
CA ILE A 475 -2.65 17.32 3.30
C ILE A 475 -3.16 16.31 2.29
N ASP A 476 -3.20 15.02 2.63
CA ASP A 476 -3.54 13.96 1.68
C ASP A 476 -4.85 14.23 0.92
N TYR A 477 -5.87 14.78 1.60
CA TYR A 477 -7.14 15.16 1.00
C TYR A 477 -7.03 16.23 -0.08
N GLN A 478 -6.02 17.10 -0.06
CA GLN A 478 -5.80 18.15 -1.06
C GLN A 478 -4.66 17.84 -2.03
N CYS A 479 -3.66 17.08 -1.59
CA CYS A 479 -2.50 16.71 -2.39
C CYS A 479 -2.80 15.54 -3.35
N LEU A 480 -3.82 14.73 -3.07
CA LEU A 480 -4.22 13.59 -3.89
C LEU A 480 -5.54 13.87 -4.59
N PHE A 481 -5.70 13.32 -5.81
CA PHE A 481 -7.01 13.26 -6.46
C PHE A 481 -7.99 12.48 -5.57
N GLN A 482 -9.24 12.91 -5.51
CA GLN A 482 -10.27 12.20 -4.75
C GLN A 482 -11.29 11.56 -5.68
N LYS A 483 -11.85 10.41 -5.29
CA LYS A 483 -13.06 9.91 -5.95
C LYS A 483 -14.14 10.97 -5.85
N PRO A 484 -15.00 11.20 -6.84
CA PRO A 484 -14.98 10.57 -8.16
C PRO A 484 -13.79 11.07 -8.99
N PHE A 485 -13.08 10.15 -9.65
CA PHE A 485 -12.00 10.50 -10.56
C PHE A 485 -12.60 10.86 -11.92
N ALA A 486 -12.17 11.98 -12.51
CA ALA A 486 -12.59 12.40 -13.84
C ALA A 486 -11.94 11.54 -14.94
N SER A 487 -10.81 10.89 -14.65
CA SER A 487 -10.10 10.02 -15.58
C SER A 487 -9.36 8.87 -14.89
N GLU A 488 -8.97 7.85 -15.67
CA GLU A 488 -8.06 6.79 -15.19
C GLU A 488 -6.64 7.33 -14.92
N ALA A 489 -6.24 8.46 -15.50
CA ALA A 489 -4.97 9.11 -15.17
C ALA A 489 -4.99 9.65 -13.73
N GLU A 490 -6.07 10.32 -13.32
CA GLU A 490 -6.24 10.80 -11.94
C GLU A 490 -6.22 9.64 -10.93
N LYS A 491 -6.91 8.55 -11.24
CA LYS A 491 -6.92 7.33 -10.42
C LYS A 491 -5.52 6.71 -10.29
N ARG A 492 -4.74 6.66 -11.39
CA ARG A 492 -3.35 6.18 -11.36
C ARG A 492 -2.46 7.08 -10.49
N LEU A 493 -2.60 8.39 -10.61
CA LEU A 493 -1.87 9.36 -9.80
C LEU A 493 -2.27 9.29 -8.31
N PHE A 494 -3.56 9.10 -8.01
CA PHE A 494 -4.03 8.83 -6.66
C PHE A 494 -3.34 7.60 -6.07
N THR A 495 -3.42 6.46 -6.75
CA THR A 495 -2.82 5.20 -6.28
C THR A 495 -1.31 5.34 -6.08
N ARG A 496 -0.61 5.95 -7.05
CA ARG A 496 0.84 6.16 -6.95
C ARG A 496 1.20 7.09 -5.79
N SER A 497 0.48 8.20 -5.62
CA SER A 497 0.70 9.13 -4.50
C SER A 497 0.44 8.46 -3.15
N LEU A 498 -0.65 7.71 -3.04
CA LEU A 498 -1.03 7.02 -1.81
C LEU A 498 0.03 5.98 -1.41
N MET A 499 0.58 5.24 -2.37
CA MET A 499 1.68 4.30 -2.12
C MET A 499 2.98 4.97 -1.64
N ASN A 500 3.17 6.26 -1.94
CA ASN A 500 4.35 7.03 -1.57
C ASN A 500 4.08 8.04 -0.44
N VAL A 501 2.87 8.07 0.14
CA VAL A 501 2.51 9.03 1.18
C VAL A 501 3.38 8.88 2.44
N ASN A 502 3.87 7.65 2.68
CA ASN A 502 4.76 7.33 3.77
C ASN A 502 6.10 8.11 3.70
N LEU A 503 6.56 8.50 2.52
CA LEU A 503 7.81 9.25 2.34
C LEU A 503 7.82 10.53 3.20
N TRP A 504 6.68 11.22 3.28
CA TRP A 504 6.52 12.46 4.05
C TRP A 504 6.67 12.24 5.55
N TYR A 505 6.04 11.16 6.06
CA TYR A 505 6.16 10.75 7.46
C TYR A 505 7.52 10.17 7.79
N TYR A 506 8.21 9.55 6.82
CA TYR A 506 9.54 8.98 7.00
C TYR A 506 10.70 9.98 6.79
N HIS A 507 10.47 11.15 6.19
CA HIS A 507 11.52 12.14 5.99
C HIS A 507 12.03 12.71 7.33
N PRO A 508 13.33 12.65 7.65
CA PRO A 508 13.85 12.98 9.00
C PRO A 508 13.67 14.45 9.42
N ARG A 509 13.41 15.34 8.45
CA ARG A 509 13.48 16.80 8.57
C ARG A 509 12.22 17.53 8.09
N THR A 510 11.12 16.83 7.80
CA THR A 510 9.78 17.43 7.63
C THR A 510 9.17 17.66 9.00
N TYR A 511 8.37 18.71 9.20
CA TYR A 511 7.53 18.81 10.40
C TYR A 511 6.29 17.93 10.20
N VAL A 512 6.01 17.01 11.12
CA VAL A 512 4.74 16.28 11.17
C VAL A 512 3.92 16.85 12.32
N VAL A 513 2.72 17.34 12.03
CA VAL A 513 1.77 17.86 13.02
C VAL A 513 0.66 16.84 13.22
N LEU A 514 0.56 16.31 14.44
CA LEU A 514 -0.52 15.44 14.89
C LEU A 514 -1.68 16.32 15.34
N VAL A 515 -2.82 16.24 14.66
CA VAL A 515 -4.04 16.97 15.03
C VAL A 515 -4.83 16.12 16.03
N THR A 516 -4.34 16.09 17.28
CA THR A 516 -4.91 15.26 18.35
C THR A 516 -6.12 15.81 19.10
N PRO A 517 -6.42 17.15 19.11
CA PRO A 517 -7.65 17.63 19.73
C PRO A 517 -8.88 16.91 19.18
N GLY A 518 -9.81 16.59 20.06
CA GLY A 518 -11.05 15.92 19.68
C GLY A 518 -11.88 16.74 18.70
N PRO A 519 -12.88 16.14 18.04
CA PRO A 519 -13.82 16.87 17.18
C PRO A 519 -14.42 18.08 17.92
N PRO A 520 -14.77 19.16 17.20
CA PRO A 520 -15.50 20.29 17.77
C PRO A 520 -16.75 19.88 18.54
N GLU A 521 -16.91 20.43 19.75
CA GLU A 521 -18.12 20.23 20.55
C GLU A 521 -19.35 20.77 19.82
N GLY A 522 -20.47 20.06 19.92
CA GLY A 522 -21.74 20.47 19.34
C GLY A 522 -21.87 20.28 17.82
N ALA A 523 -20.82 19.84 17.12
CA ALA A 523 -20.89 19.54 15.69
C ALA A 523 -21.13 18.05 15.43
N GLU A 524 -22.13 17.74 14.59
CA GLU A 524 -22.50 16.36 14.25
C GLU A 524 -21.57 15.75 13.19
N TYR A 525 -20.43 15.17 13.60
CA TYR A 525 -19.54 14.44 12.69
C TYR A 525 -19.81 12.93 12.68
N GLY A 526 -19.67 12.29 11.52
CA GLY A 526 -19.90 10.85 11.37
C GLY A 526 -18.88 9.96 12.09
N ASN A 527 -17.70 10.48 12.38
CA ASN A 527 -16.67 9.77 13.14
C ASN A 527 -16.08 10.67 14.24
N THR A 528 -16.41 10.36 15.49
CA THR A 528 -15.99 11.11 16.68
C THR A 528 -14.73 10.56 17.36
N ARG A 529 -14.11 9.51 16.81
CA ARG A 529 -12.91 8.90 17.40
C ARG A 529 -11.76 9.89 17.48
N LEU A 530 -10.98 9.82 18.54
CA LEU A 530 -9.76 10.62 18.69
C LEU A 530 -8.69 10.19 17.70
N HIS A 531 -7.71 11.04 17.45
CA HIS A 531 -6.58 10.78 16.53
C HIS A 531 -5.94 9.41 16.79
N LYS A 532 -5.51 9.13 18.02
CA LYS A 532 -4.86 7.86 18.39
C LYS A 532 -5.74 6.60 18.25
N GLN A 533 -7.05 6.76 18.07
CA GLN A 533 -8.01 5.66 17.92
C GLN A 533 -8.31 5.33 16.45
N ARG A 534 -7.58 5.95 15.52
CA ARG A 534 -7.75 5.79 14.08
C ARG A 534 -6.53 5.11 13.49
N GLY A 535 -6.76 4.04 12.73
CA GLY A 535 -5.69 3.18 12.22
C GLY A 535 -4.65 3.92 11.38
N TRP A 536 -5.08 4.77 10.45
CA TRP A 536 -4.18 5.63 9.67
C TRP A 536 -3.38 6.59 10.55
N CYS A 537 -4.04 7.33 11.44
CA CYS A 537 -3.37 8.26 12.36
C CYS A 537 -2.35 7.56 13.28
N TYR A 538 -2.66 6.34 13.74
CA TYR A 538 -1.74 5.52 14.52
C TYR A 538 -0.52 5.10 13.70
N PHE A 539 -0.71 4.70 12.44
CA PHE A 539 0.38 4.42 11.51
C PHE A 539 1.26 5.65 11.24
N GLU A 540 0.65 6.81 10.95
CA GLU A 540 1.36 8.06 10.65
C GLU A 540 2.23 8.51 11.81
N LEU A 541 1.70 8.40 13.04
CA LEU A 541 2.46 8.61 14.27
C LEU A 541 3.65 7.64 14.34
N ALA A 542 3.42 6.33 14.23
CA ALA A 542 4.47 5.32 14.32
C ALA A 542 5.57 5.52 13.27
N ALA A 543 5.21 5.75 12.00
CA ALA A 543 6.13 6.06 10.90
C ALA A 543 6.96 7.32 11.20
N SER A 544 6.32 8.31 11.83
CA SER A 544 6.98 9.54 12.22
C SER A 544 7.97 9.35 13.37
N MET A 545 7.86 8.29 14.16
CA MET A 545 8.79 8.03 15.28
C MET A 545 10.13 7.43 14.83
N VAL A 546 10.22 6.86 13.62
CA VAL A 546 11.39 6.05 13.21
C VAL A 546 12.67 6.86 13.05
N VAL A 547 12.64 7.96 12.29
CA VAL A 547 13.88 8.69 11.93
C VAL A 547 13.79 10.22 12.07
N LYS A 548 12.68 10.77 12.58
CA LYS A 548 12.51 12.22 12.70
C LYS A 548 13.58 12.84 13.58
N ARG A 549 13.71 14.16 13.50
CA ARG A 549 14.43 14.92 14.53
C ARG A 549 13.47 15.30 15.65
N GLY A 550 14.01 15.53 16.84
CA GLY A 550 13.20 15.68 18.05
C GLY A 550 12.15 16.79 17.96
N HIS A 551 12.48 17.91 17.32
CA HIS A 551 11.57 19.05 17.13
C HIS A 551 10.71 18.98 15.85
N CYS A 552 10.75 17.87 15.13
CA CYS A 552 10.04 17.71 13.86
C CYS A 552 8.76 16.86 13.98
N LEU A 553 8.46 16.33 15.17
CA LEU A 553 7.17 15.70 15.46
C LEU A 553 6.45 16.57 16.48
N LEU A 554 5.33 17.14 16.07
CA LEU A 554 4.56 18.12 16.82
C LEU A 554 3.18 17.55 17.12
N ASP A 555 2.70 17.73 18.34
CA ASP A 555 1.35 17.41 18.79
C ASP A 555 0.59 18.72 19.03
N PHE A 556 -0.42 18.97 18.19
CA PHE A 556 -1.24 20.17 18.30
C PHE A 556 -2.08 20.21 19.58
N GLY A 557 -2.30 19.07 20.25
CA GLY A 557 -2.94 19.03 21.57
C GLY A 557 -2.16 19.76 22.67
N GLY A 558 -0.86 19.99 22.46
CA GLY A 558 -0.01 20.78 23.37
C GLY A 558 0.00 22.28 23.09
N TYR A 559 -0.63 22.75 22.01
CA TYR A 559 -0.58 24.17 21.63
C TYR A 559 -1.34 25.06 22.64
N GLN A 560 -0.67 26.09 23.14
CA GLN A 560 -1.20 27.01 24.16
C GLN A 560 -1.37 28.44 23.64
N GLY A 561 -1.19 28.66 22.32
CA GLY A 561 -1.40 29.96 21.70
C GLY A 561 -0.12 30.78 21.50
N ALA A 562 1.07 30.15 21.49
CA ALA A 562 2.29 30.85 21.10
C ALA A 562 2.14 31.55 19.74
N ALA A 563 2.61 32.80 19.69
CA ALA A 563 2.60 33.66 18.50
C ALA A 563 3.87 33.54 17.64
N SER A 564 4.90 32.88 18.16
CA SER A 564 6.18 32.65 17.47
C SER A 564 6.38 31.17 17.22
N PHE A 565 6.74 30.79 16.00
CA PHE A 565 6.92 29.37 15.66
C PHE A 565 8.13 28.75 16.37
N CYS A 566 9.33 29.35 16.23
CA CYS A 566 10.58 28.81 16.79
C CYS A 566 11.42 29.80 17.61
N GLY A 567 11.10 31.11 17.58
CA GLY A 567 11.84 32.17 18.26
C GLY A 567 13.25 32.44 17.72
N ASP A 568 14.00 33.31 18.42
CA ASP A 568 15.29 33.90 17.98
C ASP A 568 16.52 33.37 18.75
N GLY A 569 16.43 32.17 19.32
CA GLY A 569 17.47 31.60 20.17
C GLY A 569 18.78 31.37 19.41
N GLU A 570 19.92 31.71 20.02
CA GLU A 570 21.25 31.66 19.39
C GLU A 570 21.69 30.24 18.99
N ASP A 571 21.18 29.21 19.66
CA ASP A 571 21.69 27.84 19.54
C ASP A 571 20.89 26.90 18.63
N GLY A 572 19.68 27.24 18.15
CA GLY A 572 18.92 26.48 17.12
C GLY A 572 18.69 24.96 17.34
N TYR A 573 19.11 24.41 18.48
CA TYR A 573 19.10 22.97 18.77
C TYR A 573 17.99 22.55 19.73
N GLU A 574 17.39 23.50 20.45
CA GLU A 574 16.30 23.26 21.38
C GLU A 574 15.10 24.15 21.04
N PRO A 575 13.89 23.57 20.96
CA PRO A 575 12.65 24.34 20.96
C PRO A 575 12.64 25.29 22.16
N LEU A 576 12.46 26.58 21.90
CA LEU A 576 12.38 27.56 22.98
C LEU A 576 11.02 27.45 23.68
N PRO A 577 10.98 27.57 25.02
CA PRO A 577 9.72 27.74 25.73
C PRO A 577 8.90 28.91 25.15
N ASN A 578 7.57 28.81 25.22
CA ASN A 578 6.63 29.83 24.71
C ASN A 578 6.71 30.08 23.18
N THR A 579 7.17 29.08 22.43
CA THR A 579 7.07 29.04 20.97
C THR A 579 6.18 27.88 20.56
N CYS A 580 5.61 27.89 19.34
CA CYS A 580 4.80 26.78 18.86
C CYS A 580 5.59 25.46 18.93
N LEU A 581 6.88 25.47 18.55
CA LEU A 581 7.73 24.29 18.69
C LEU A 581 7.86 23.86 20.15
N GLY A 582 8.14 24.78 21.07
CA GLY A 582 8.29 24.46 22.50
C GLY A 582 7.03 23.89 23.14
N GLU A 583 5.86 24.41 22.78
CA GLU A 583 4.55 23.94 23.27
C GLU A 583 4.15 22.60 22.67
N MET A 584 4.46 22.38 21.39
CA MET A 584 3.92 21.26 20.63
C MET A 584 4.89 20.09 20.46
N VAL A 585 6.15 20.15 20.91
CA VAL A 585 7.07 18.99 20.75
C VAL A 585 6.45 17.73 21.36
N ALA A 586 6.18 16.75 20.50
CA ALA A 586 5.58 15.51 20.93
C ALA A 586 6.62 14.60 21.57
N GLY A 587 6.23 13.90 22.64
CA GLY A 587 7.03 12.81 23.19
C GLY A 587 7.17 11.68 22.17
N ARG A 588 8.36 11.52 21.59
CA ARG A 588 8.62 10.44 20.63
C ARG A 588 8.92 9.14 21.37
N ARG A 589 8.13 8.09 21.12
CA ARG A 589 8.45 6.73 21.61
C ARG A 589 9.48 6.04 20.71
N PRO A 590 10.14 4.97 21.16
CA PRO A 590 10.97 4.15 20.31
C PRO A 590 10.20 3.64 19.09
N PRO A 591 10.85 3.53 17.92
CA PRO A 591 10.23 2.81 16.82
C PRO A 591 9.99 1.36 17.19
N MET A 592 8.96 0.76 16.61
CA MET A 592 8.62 -0.65 16.79
C MET A 592 9.12 -1.45 15.59
N SER A 593 9.41 -2.75 15.79
CA SER A 593 9.60 -3.66 14.66
C SER A 593 8.28 -3.83 13.91
N PRO A 594 8.30 -4.15 12.60
CA PRO A 594 7.09 -4.39 11.82
C PRO A 594 6.18 -5.49 12.41
N ALA A 595 6.76 -6.53 13.00
CA ALA A 595 5.99 -7.58 13.69
C ALA A 595 5.19 -7.01 14.88
N VAL A 596 5.84 -6.25 15.76
CA VAL A 596 5.20 -5.62 16.93
C VAL A 596 4.15 -4.59 16.49
N MET A 597 4.44 -3.82 15.45
CA MET A 597 3.47 -2.88 14.87
C MET A 597 2.22 -3.61 14.37
N GLY A 598 2.41 -4.70 13.62
CA GLY A 598 1.31 -5.52 13.10
C GLY A 598 0.48 -6.17 14.20
N GLU A 599 1.11 -6.72 15.23
CA GLU A 599 0.42 -7.29 16.41
C GLU A 599 -0.41 -6.23 17.13
N ARG A 600 0.19 -5.08 17.49
CA ARG A 600 -0.51 -4.00 18.18
C ARG A 600 -1.68 -3.46 17.36
N MET A 601 -1.52 -3.36 16.05
CA MET A 601 -2.58 -2.87 15.17
C MET A 601 -3.74 -3.87 15.05
N ARG A 602 -3.46 -5.17 14.87
CA ARG A 602 -4.49 -6.21 14.82
C ARG A 602 -5.24 -6.33 16.14
N ALA A 603 -4.51 -6.36 17.26
CA ALA A 603 -5.11 -6.39 18.60
C ALA A 603 -6.00 -5.16 18.85
N GLY A 604 -5.53 -3.96 18.49
CA GLY A 604 -6.31 -2.74 18.65
C GLY A 604 -7.58 -2.68 17.78
N VAL A 605 -7.55 -3.30 16.60
CA VAL A 605 -8.76 -3.43 15.76
C VAL A 605 -9.71 -4.49 16.31
N GLU A 606 -9.17 -5.59 16.85
CA GLU A 606 -9.93 -6.67 17.47
C GLU A 606 -10.65 -6.21 18.76
N ASP A 607 -9.97 -5.44 19.61
CA ASP A 607 -10.53 -4.92 20.87
C ASP A 607 -11.33 -3.61 20.72
N GLY A 608 -11.32 -3.02 19.51
CA GLY A 608 -12.07 -1.81 19.17
C GLY A 608 -11.44 -0.49 19.60
N THR A 609 -10.20 -0.51 20.14
CA THR A 609 -9.43 0.70 20.47
C THR A 609 -8.92 1.44 19.23
N LEU A 610 -8.72 0.73 18.11
CA LEU A 610 -8.40 1.26 16.79
C LEU A 610 -9.51 0.94 15.78
N ALA A 611 -9.77 1.88 14.88
CA ALA A 611 -10.70 1.67 13.78
C ALA A 611 -10.13 2.20 12.45
N PHE A 612 -10.44 1.50 11.37
CA PHE A 612 -10.23 1.94 10.00
C PHE A 612 -11.57 2.22 9.33
N THR A 613 -11.61 3.21 8.44
CA THR A 613 -12.79 3.47 7.59
C THR A 613 -13.01 2.29 6.63
N ALA A 614 -11.95 1.63 6.17
CA ALA A 614 -11.99 0.37 5.46
C ALA A 614 -11.09 -0.66 6.16
N LYS A 615 -11.64 -1.78 6.64
CA LYS A 615 -10.86 -2.82 7.34
C LYS A 615 -9.70 -3.37 6.51
N ALA A 616 -9.83 -3.36 5.17
CA ALA A 616 -8.78 -3.78 4.25
C ALA A 616 -7.51 -2.92 4.33
N ASP A 617 -7.61 -1.67 4.80
CA ASP A 617 -6.48 -0.76 4.93
C ASP A 617 -5.47 -1.24 5.99
N MET A 618 -5.90 -2.02 6.99
CA MET A 618 -5.05 -2.43 8.10
C MET A 618 -3.78 -3.15 7.64
N GLU A 619 -3.92 -4.18 6.80
CA GLU A 619 -2.76 -4.92 6.31
C GLU A 619 -1.93 -4.08 5.33
N THR A 620 -2.58 -3.18 4.58
CA THR A 620 -1.87 -2.22 3.72
C THR A 620 -0.98 -1.29 4.54
N VAL A 621 -1.46 -0.71 5.64
CA VAL A 621 -0.64 0.20 6.46
C VAL A 621 0.46 -0.53 7.23
N ILE A 622 0.25 -1.78 7.64
CA ILE A 622 1.31 -2.62 8.24
C ILE A 622 2.45 -2.82 7.22
N GLN A 623 2.11 -3.16 5.97
CA GLN A 623 3.10 -3.31 4.90
C GLN A 623 3.80 -1.99 4.57
N GLN A 624 3.07 -0.87 4.53
CA GLN A 624 3.66 0.45 4.31
C GLN A 624 4.60 0.88 5.45
N TYR A 625 4.31 0.47 6.69
CA TYR A 625 5.20 0.72 7.83
C TYR A 625 6.52 0.00 7.65
N GLU A 626 6.48 -1.30 7.35
CA GLU A 626 7.69 -2.10 7.10
C GLU A 626 8.53 -1.53 5.95
N ALA A 627 7.91 -1.31 4.79
CA ALA A 627 8.59 -0.78 3.62
C ALA A 627 9.21 0.60 3.89
N GLY A 628 8.48 1.47 4.59
CA GLY A 628 8.96 2.80 4.95
C GLY A 628 10.12 2.78 5.95
N LEU A 629 10.08 1.88 6.94
CA LEU A 629 11.16 1.70 7.93
C LEU A 629 12.44 1.25 7.24
N VAL A 630 12.37 0.21 6.40
CA VAL A 630 13.52 -0.28 5.62
C VAL A 630 14.06 0.82 4.71
N ALA A 631 13.19 1.48 3.94
CA ALA A 631 13.61 2.55 3.03
C ALA A 631 14.29 3.72 3.77
N ALA A 632 13.79 4.10 4.94
CA ALA A 632 14.35 5.18 5.74
C ALA A 632 15.73 4.81 6.32
N ILE A 633 15.89 3.59 6.86
CA ILE A 633 17.17 3.13 7.42
C ILE A 633 18.20 2.92 6.30
N ASN A 634 17.84 2.26 5.20
CA ASN A 634 18.73 2.06 4.05
C ASN A 634 19.23 3.40 3.49
N ARG A 635 18.34 4.40 3.37
CA ARG A 635 18.73 5.74 2.92
C ARG A 635 19.75 6.38 3.85
N ILE A 636 19.56 6.28 5.17
CA ILE A 636 20.51 6.80 6.14
C ILE A 636 21.83 6.04 6.09
N ALA A 637 21.80 4.71 5.92
CA ALA A 637 22.98 3.86 5.85
C ALA A 637 23.79 4.06 4.56
N ALA A 638 23.13 4.44 3.46
CA ALA A 638 23.76 4.71 2.17
C ALA A 638 24.49 6.06 2.09
N LYS A 639 24.25 6.99 3.03
CA LYS A 639 24.92 8.31 3.01
C LYS A 639 26.42 8.19 3.18
N GLU A 640 27.18 8.99 2.43
CA GLU A 640 28.64 9.03 2.56
C GLU A 640 29.07 9.56 3.93
N SER A 641 28.39 10.61 4.41
CA SER A 641 28.64 11.24 5.70
C SER A 641 27.35 11.37 6.52
N SER A 642 27.48 11.64 7.82
CA SER A 642 26.35 11.90 8.72
C SER A 642 25.32 10.75 8.87
N ARG A 643 25.76 9.49 8.70
CA ARG A 643 24.99 8.26 8.93
C ARG A 643 24.60 8.12 10.40
N SER A 644 23.48 8.73 10.80
CA SER A 644 23.04 8.69 12.18
C SER A 644 21.54 8.73 12.38
N LEU A 645 21.08 7.89 13.29
CA LEU A 645 19.77 7.95 13.91
C LEU A 645 19.87 8.76 15.21
N SER A 646 18.95 9.70 15.42
CA SER A 646 19.04 10.68 16.49
C SER A 646 17.87 10.54 17.46
N PHE A 647 18.06 9.80 18.56
CA PHE A 647 17.11 9.56 19.65
C PHE A 647 17.55 10.26 20.95
N GLN A 648 17.95 11.52 20.86
CA GLN A 648 18.42 12.31 22.01
C GLN A 648 17.26 13.15 22.58
N ARG A 649 17.30 13.39 23.89
CA ARG A 649 16.40 14.28 24.65
C ARG A 649 14.93 13.87 24.54
N LEU A 650 14.67 12.58 24.66
CA LEU A 650 13.31 12.01 24.61
C LEU A 650 12.82 11.57 25.99
N GLY A 651 13.64 11.75 27.03
CA GLY A 651 13.31 11.33 28.39
C GLY A 651 13.26 9.80 28.57
N TRP A 652 13.77 9.03 27.60
CA TRP A 652 13.69 7.56 27.60
C TRP A 652 14.45 6.93 28.76
N GLY A 653 13.85 5.91 29.38
CA GLY A 653 14.50 5.02 30.34
C GLY A 653 14.94 3.70 29.70
N ASP A 654 15.19 2.71 30.55
CA ASP A 654 15.64 1.39 30.12
C ASP A 654 14.58 0.61 29.33
N ALA A 655 13.29 0.81 29.65
CA ALA A 655 12.20 0.17 28.93
C ALA A 655 12.15 0.62 27.46
N GLU A 656 12.22 1.93 27.22
CA GLU A 656 12.26 2.48 25.86
C GLU A 656 13.56 2.09 25.12
N ALA A 657 14.69 2.03 25.83
CA ALA A 657 15.94 1.55 25.27
C ALA A 657 15.86 0.08 24.83
N ALA A 658 15.11 -0.75 25.57
CA ALA A 658 14.91 -2.15 25.23
C ALA A 658 14.02 -2.31 23.99
N GLU A 659 12.93 -1.54 23.88
CA GLU A 659 12.12 -1.49 22.66
C GLU A 659 12.95 -1.05 21.44
N LEU A 660 13.79 -0.02 21.61
CA LEU A 660 14.72 0.42 20.56
C LEU A 660 15.66 -0.71 20.13
N ARG A 661 16.22 -1.46 21.08
CA ARG A 661 17.14 -2.57 20.79
C ARG A 661 16.49 -3.60 19.86
N GLU A 662 15.28 -4.03 20.17
CA GLU A 662 14.57 -5.04 19.37
C GLU A 662 14.31 -4.54 17.94
N THR A 663 13.94 -3.27 17.78
CA THR A 663 13.77 -2.68 16.45
C THR A 663 15.09 -2.56 15.69
N LEU A 664 16.21 -2.23 16.37
CA LEU A 664 17.53 -2.20 15.75
C LEU A 664 18.01 -3.59 15.33
N ARG A 665 17.74 -4.64 16.12
CA ARG A 665 18.03 -6.03 15.75
C ARG A 665 17.27 -6.44 14.50
N TRP A 666 15.97 -6.14 14.48
CA TRP A 666 15.15 -6.37 13.29
C TRP A 666 15.74 -5.64 12.08
N ALA A 667 16.07 -4.35 12.21
CA ALA A 667 16.65 -3.58 11.12
C ALA A 667 18.02 -4.12 10.67
N ALA A 668 18.87 -4.58 11.60
CA ALA A 668 20.17 -5.15 11.28
C ALA A 668 20.06 -6.40 10.38
N ALA A 669 18.98 -7.17 10.53
CA ALA A 669 18.70 -8.36 9.73
C ALA A 669 18.02 -8.06 8.37
N HIS A 670 17.32 -6.93 8.22
CA HIS A 670 16.48 -6.66 7.04
C HIS A 670 16.91 -5.43 6.21
N CYS A 671 17.84 -4.62 6.72
CA CYS A 671 18.33 -3.41 6.06
C CYS A 671 19.75 -3.59 5.48
N ASP A 672 20.09 -2.74 4.52
CA ASP A 672 21.38 -2.68 3.86
C ASP A 672 22.29 -1.65 4.52
N PHE A 673 23.58 -1.98 4.66
CA PHE A 673 24.59 -1.12 5.28
C PHE A 673 25.82 -0.97 4.37
N PRO A 674 25.64 -0.44 3.14
CA PRO A 674 26.67 -0.49 2.09
C PRO A 674 27.91 0.35 2.40
N ARG A 675 27.82 1.29 3.34
CA ARG A 675 28.94 2.16 3.74
C ARG A 675 29.45 1.85 5.15
N GLY A 676 28.98 0.77 5.77
CA GLY A 676 29.28 0.38 7.15
C GLY A 676 28.29 0.93 8.17
N GLU A 677 28.68 0.98 9.44
CA GLU A 677 27.77 1.18 10.57
C GLU A 677 27.03 2.53 10.58
N VAL A 678 25.79 2.53 11.08
CA VAL A 678 24.98 3.71 11.35
C VAL A 678 25.09 4.10 12.84
N LYS A 679 25.42 5.36 13.10
CA LYS A 679 25.54 5.86 14.48
C LYS A 679 24.16 6.03 15.12
N VAL A 680 23.93 5.40 16.27
CA VAL A 680 22.70 5.60 17.06
C VAL A 680 22.99 6.54 18.23
N LYS A 681 22.33 7.70 18.24
CA LYS A 681 22.52 8.72 19.29
C LYS A 681 21.40 8.65 20.32
N THR A 682 21.65 8.04 21.48
CA THR A 682 20.66 7.86 22.57
C THR A 682 21.09 8.43 23.91
N SER A 683 22.32 8.93 24.05
CA SER A 683 22.89 9.25 25.36
C SER A 683 22.48 10.59 25.95
N ARG A 684 22.28 11.62 25.12
CA ARG A 684 22.01 13.00 25.59
C ARG A 684 20.54 13.13 25.97
N GLY A 685 20.24 13.57 27.19
CA GLY A 685 18.88 13.90 27.64
C GLY A 685 17.91 12.71 27.81
N ASN A 686 18.43 11.48 27.83
CA ASN A 686 17.67 10.29 28.20
C ASN A 686 18.19 9.74 29.54
N GLN A 687 17.34 9.02 30.25
CA GLN A 687 17.57 8.45 31.57
C GLN A 687 17.90 6.94 31.50
N ILE A 688 18.60 6.52 30.44
CA ILE A 688 19.00 5.12 30.22
C ILE A 688 20.17 4.79 31.17
N SER A 689 20.06 3.70 31.92
CA SER A 689 21.09 3.22 32.83
C SER A 689 22.37 2.82 32.09
N ASP A 690 23.49 2.79 32.81
CA ASP A 690 24.76 2.39 32.22
C ASP A 690 24.82 0.90 31.86
N GLY A 691 24.06 0.07 32.58
CA GLY A 691 23.84 -1.34 32.26
C GLY A 691 23.15 -1.49 30.90
N MET A 692 22.00 -0.83 30.72
CA MET A 692 21.26 -0.91 29.46
C MET A 692 22.02 -0.28 28.28
N LYS A 693 22.77 0.80 28.50
CA LYS A 693 23.70 1.34 27.50
C LYS A 693 24.80 0.34 27.14
N ALA A 694 25.29 -0.46 28.08
CA ALA A 694 26.28 -1.51 27.81
C ALA A 694 25.67 -2.65 27.01
N GLU A 695 24.44 -3.07 27.33
CA GLU A 695 23.70 -4.08 26.56
C GLU A 695 23.51 -3.65 25.11
N LEU A 696 23.06 -2.41 24.86
CA LEU A 696 22.91 -1.88 23.49
C LEU A 696 24.23 -1.82 22.72
N ARG A 697 25.36 -1.57 23.40
CA ARG A 697 26.68 -1.48 22.77
C ARG A 697 27.28 -2.84 22.44
N ASN A 698 27.01 -3.83 23.28
CA ASN A 698 27.63 -5.15 23.21
C ASN A 698 26.69 -6.18 22.55
N ASP A 699 25.60 -5.73 21.94
CA ASP A 699 24.64 -6.58 21.26
C ASP A 699 25.25 -7.11 19.96
N ALA A 700 25.62 -8.40 19.94
CA ALA A 700 26.27 -9.04 18.80
C ALA A 700 25.45 -8.97 17.50
N GLN A 701 24.12 -8.84 17.60
CA GLN A 701 23.26 -8.70 16.41
C GLN A 701 23.37 -7.31 15.74
N LEU A 702 23.92 -6.32 16.45
CA LEU A 702 24.07 -4.95 15.94
C LEU A 702 25.47 -4.69 15.37
N GLU A 703 26.43 -5.58 15.63
CA GLU A 703 27.83 -5.43 15.22
C GLU A 703 27.97 -5.27 13.70
N GLY A 704 28.75 -4.28 13.24
CA GLY A 704 28.93 -4.00 11.83
C GLY A 704 27.73 -3.33 11.14
N LYS A 705 26.63 -3.09 11.88
CA LYS A 705 25.39 -2.47 11.38
C LYS A 705 25.08 -1.16 12.09
N PHE A 706 25.08 -1.16 13.43
CA PHE A 706 24.81 0.01 14.26
C PHE A 706 25.86 0.16 15.34
N PHE A 707 26.24 1.41 15.66
CA PHE A 707 27.15 1.66 16.77
C PHE A 707 26.69 2.81 17.68
N LEU A 708 26.87 2.61 18.98
CA LEU A 708 26.58 3.59 20.02
C LEU A 708 27.90 4.07 20.64
N ARG A 709 28.37 5.27 20.27
CA ARG A 709 29.65 5.80 20.80
C ARG A 709 29.58 5.97 22.32
N ARG A 710 30.62 5.54 23.06
CA ARG A 710 30.89 6.09 24.40
C ARG A 710 30.95 7.61 24.25
N HIS A 711 30.22 8.36 25.08
CA HIS A 711 30.67 9.73 25.33
C HIS A 711 32.04 9.56 25.99
N SER A 712 33.11 9.72 25.20
CA SER A 712 34.37 10.18 25.77
C SER A 712 34.00 11.52 26.42
N ILE A 713 33.89 11.52 27.73
CA ILE A 713 33.96 12.76 28.51
C ILE A 713 35.17 13.49 27.92
N CYS A 714 34.95 14.63 27.24
CA CYS A 714 36.04 15.53 26.95
C CYS A 714 36.60 15.90 28.32
N LYS A 715 37.74 15.32 28.68
CA LYS A 715 38.49 15.70 29.88
C LYS A 715 39.13 17.09 29.75
N ASP A 716 38.96 17.77 28.61
CA ASP A 716 39.65 19.02 28.31
C ASP A 716 38.77 20.28 28.49
N ALA A 717 37.77 20.24 29.37
CA ALA A 717 37.01 21.44 29.77
C ALA A 717 36.82 21.56 31.29
N ILE A 718 37.82 21.09 32.05
CA ILE A 718 38.09 21.56 33.41
C ILE A 718 39.57 21.93 33.44
N LEU A 719 39.87 23.16 33.02
CA LEU A 719 40.95 24.01 33.53
C LEU A 719 40.57 25.47 33.27
#